data_AF-A0A8B9UP42-F1
#
_entry.id   AF-A0A8B9UP42-F1
#
_cell.length_a   1.000
_cell.length_b   1.000
_cell.length_c   1.000
_cell.angle_alpha   90.00
_cell.angle_beta   90.00
_cell.angle_gamma   90.00
#
_symmetry.space_group_name_H-M   'P 1'
#
loop_
_entity.id
_entity.type
_entity.pdbx_description
1 polymer ?
#
loop_
_entity_poly.entity_id
_entity_poly.type
_entity_poly.pdbx_seq_one_letter_code
_entity_poly.pdbx_strand_id
1 'polypeptide(L)'
;VSLVLLLARTEDRRVLVGMYHCAHEMSHGASDPSFARLGQMLLEYEHPLKKLTEEFGPHTKAVTSALLSLHFLFARRNQGAEQWRSDQLLSLLSTSGAMLTPASSDTMACEYLSLEVMERWILMGFLVCPGALGMSPQCLELWRLALQGSLYLTLLRDEVLQVHKVTEELLGGLKGGYGARDVILGGCRGSVRVWGGERPPVGSVWGLWQRPVPSKPCSSQALFVFMALSFCRDEVSWLVRHAEHVTKTKNPEDFADSHLAEMLFLMEQLRSLVRGQVGVLQRYHVQYLARFDALVLSEIIQNLSVCPEEESIILSSFVSSLSALSVKGVDDKEQFDFTPLRLDWFRLQVLSLKQKPGQQTQNTPCPSLPPLCSHPCSFYPRVVEKLFAATMEEPSMLRFSIAFPLLCSHFSRCVHPMCPEEHPQLQAVALGLCNKFLEEMARQASSCIMDACAEHHNLSEQLLPKHCASTVSKARNKKTLKHPAKKGEPERDKPGAESQRKDRTLTTNMDKLHLTLAELSLSLNHVPNFTVFEHTVTPAEYLSSQLETRFTKAIVAMAGYSQATQEVARPSEVLVGLGAYVTFLQSLGHLLGLDTGRIIRGVLLQQTQPRDAAGEQTLTTIYTNWYLEALLRQASMGAIVLAPALQAFTTVPREGEPSFSAAEFSDVSEMRALAELIGPYGMKFLSDNLMWHVSSQVAELKVGTRGWGQVWAPSSPPPAADNVLKRMTIIGEILSFRAMAQQGLREVFSHHCPFLMGPIECLTDVVTPDTDIQVTLSIFELASAAGIPCEIDPALVNVLASSKTDGSSPEEDYKVACLLLVFVAVSLPLLASDPASIYNTETDGEAAPCRSMASSIPWGKRWGGGCSVLHE
;
A
#
# COMPACT_ATOMS: atom_id res chain seq x y z
N VAL A 1 -21.34 -34.92 -18.98
CA VAL A 1 -20.57 -34.52 -20.18
C VAL A 1 -19.24 -33.89 -19.82
N SER A 2 -19.17 -32.70 -19.18
CA SER A 2 -17.89 -32.03 -18.87
C SER A 2 -16.88 -32.88 -18.09
N LEU A 3 -17.34 -33.62 -17.07
CA LEU A 3 -16.48 -34.53 -16.29
C LEU A 3 -15.82 -35.61 -17.15
N VAL A 4 -16.56 -36.19 -18.10
CA VAL A 4 -16.05 -37.24 -19.00
C VAL A 4 -15.03 -36.64 -19.98
N LEU A 5 -15.26 -35.41 -20.45
CA LEU A 5 -14.29 -34.70 -21.29
C LEU A 5 -13.01 -34.36 -20.53
N LEU A 6 -13.11 -33.95 -19.27
CA LEU A 6 -11.96 -33.69 -18.41
C LEU A 6 -11.17 -34.98 -18.15
N LEU A 7 -11.86 -36.07 -17.81
CA LEU A 7 -11.22 -37.37 -17.62
C LEU A 7 -10.48 -37.82 -18.89
N ALA A 8 -11.06 -37.59 -20.07
CA ALA A 8 -10.43 -37.95 -21.34
C ALA A 8 -9.15 -37.13 -21.64
N ARG A 9 -8.99 -35.93 -21.06
CA ARG A 9 -7.79 -35.10 -21.17
C ARG A 9 -6.65 -35.54 -20.24
N THR A 10 -6.94 -36.29 -19.18
CA THR A 10 -5.92 -36.81 -18.28
C THR A 10 -5.15 -37.94 -18.97
N GLU A 11 -3.99 -37.62 -19.57
CA GLU A 11 -3.20 -38.56 -20.39
C GLU A 11 -2.74 -39.80 -19.59
N ASP A 12 -2.27 -39.59 -18.36
CA ASP A 12 -1.70 -40.64 -17.52
C ASP A 12 -2.73 -41.51 -16.77
N ARG A 13 -4.04 -41.30 -16.99
CA ARG A 13 -5.09 -41.99 -16.24
C ARG A 13 -5.00 -43.52 -16.32
N ARG A 14 -4.59 -44.07 -17.48
CA ARG A 14 -4.43 -45.52 -17.69
C ARG A 14 -3.25 -46.06 -16.92
N VAL A 15 -2.14 -45.30 -16.90
CA VAL A 15 -0.91 -45.67 -16.21
C VAL A 15 -1.13 -45.65 -14.70
N LEU A 16 -1.75 -44.61 -14.15
CA LEU A 16 -2.03 -44.48 -12.72
C LEU A 16 -2.93 -45.62 -12.20
N VAL A 17 -4.04 -45.89 -12.90
CA VAL A 17 -4.96 -46.97 -12.54
C VAL A 17 -4.31 -48.35 -12.68
N GLY A 18 -3.50 -48.56 -13.73
CA GLY A 18 -2.75 -49.79 -13.92
C GLY A 18 -1.68 -50.03 -12.86
N MET A 19 -0.90 -48.99 -12.52
CA MET A 19 0.13 -49.07 -11.48
C MET A 19 -0.46 -49.36 -10.10
N TYR A 20 -1.55 -48.66 -9.73
CA TYR A 20 -2.25 -48.94 -8.48
C TYR A 20 -2.74 -50.38 -8.42
N HIS A 21 -3.32 -50.87 -9.51
CA HIS A 21 -3.79 -52.25 -9.60
C HIS A 21 -2.67 -53.27 -9.42
N CYS A 22 -1.56 -53.11 -10.15
CA CYS A 22 -0.39 -54.00 -10.00
C CYS A 22 0.15 -53.98 -8.56
N ALA A 23 0.26 -52.80 -7.94
CA ALA A 23 0.70 -52.70 -6.55
C ALA A 23 -0.28 -53.35 -5.56
N HIS A 24 -1.59 -53.19 -5.78
CA HIS A 24 -2.62 -53.81 -4.96
C HIS A 24 -2.59 -55.33 -5.06
N GLU A 25 -2.50 -55.87 -6.28
CA GLU A 25 -2.43 -57.30 -6.55
C GLU A 25 -1.17 -57.93 -5.94
N MET A 26 0.00 -57.29 -6.09
CA MET A 26 1.24 -57.75 -5.48
C MET A 26 1.19 -57.75 -3.95
N SER A 27 0.44 -56.82 -3.34
CA SER A 27 0.35 -56.70 -1.88
C SER A 27 -0.69 -57.62 -1.26
N HIS A 28 -1.82 -57.86 -1.94
CA HIS A 28 -2.98 -58.58 -1.40
C HIS A 28 -3.21 -59.95 -2.05
N GLY A 29 -2.45 -60.31 -3.09
CA GLY A 29 -2.60 -61.56 -3.84
C GLY A 29 -3.87 -61.65 -4.69
N ALA A 30 -4.61 -60.56 -4.83
CA ALA A 30 -5.86 -60.48 -5.58
C ALA A 30 -6.05 -59.11 -6.24
N SER A 31 -6.70 -59.12 -7.40
CA SER A 31 -7.12 -57.92 -8.11
C SER A 31 -8.10 -57.06 -7.30
N ASP A 32 -7.97 -55.74 -7.41
CA ASP A 32 -8.97 -54.82 -6.88
C ASP A 32 -10.37 -55.07 -7.51
N PRO A 33 -11.45 -55.20 -6.71
CA PRO A 33 -12.78 -55.51 -7.22
C PRO A 33 -13.34 -54.47 -8.22
N SER A 34 -12.91 -53.22 -8.14
CA SER A 34 -13.41 -52.13 -8.99
C SER A 34 -12.62 -51.96 -10.29
N PHE A 35 -11.40 -52.52 -10.37
CA PHE A 35 -10.48 -52.33 -11.49
C PHE A 35 -11.07 -52.78 -12.83
N ALA A 36 -11.70 -53.96 -12.92
CA ALA A 36 -12.28 -54.45 -14.16
C ALA A 36 -13.33 -53.49 -14.75
N ARG A 37 -14.18 -52.93 -13.88
CA ARG A 37 -15.21 -51.95 -14.27
C ARG A 37 -14.59 -50.60 -14.62
N LEU A 38 -13.60 -50.14 -13.84
CA LEU A 38 -12.91 -48.87 -14.07
C LEU A 38 -12.11 -48.89 -15.38
N GLY A 39 -11.36 -49.96 -15.64
CA GLY A 39 -10.60 -50.17 -16.86
C GLY A 39 -11.51 -50.18 -18.09
N GLN A 40 -12.64 -50.90 -18.03
CA GLN A 40 -13.62 -50.92 -19.11
C GLN A 40 -14.18 -49.51 -19.39
N MET A 41 -14.53 -48.75 -18.35
CA MET A 41 -14.99 -47.36 -18.50
C MET A 41 -13.93 -46.48 -19.19
N LEU A 42 -12.65 -46.60 -18.82
CA LEU A 42 -11.56 -45.82 -19.42
C LEU A 42 -11.31 -46.15 -20.91
N LEU A 43 -11.59 -47.39 -21.33
CA LEU A 43 -11.53 -47.79 -22.73
C LEU A 43 -12.75 -47.28 -23.51
N GLU A 44 -13.95 -47.42 -22.96
CA GLU A 44 -15.18 -46.98 -23.62
C GLU A 44 -15.23 -45.46 -23.84
N TYR A 45 -14.70 -44.67 -22.92
CA TYR A 45 -14.64 -43.21 -23.02
C TYR A 45 -13.30 -42.67 -23.59
N GLU A 46 -12.53 -43.47 -24.32
CA GLU A 46 -11.32 -42.99 -25.03
C GLU A 46 -11.66 -41.91 -26.07
N HIS A 47 -12.80 -42.06 -26.75
CA HIS A 47 -13.40 -41.04 -27.62
C HIS A 47 -14.73 -40.56 -27.03
N PRO A 48 -14.69 -39.66 -26.02
CA PRO A 48 -15.81 -39.41 -25.13
C PRO A 48 -17.05 -38.89 -25.85
N LEU A 49 -16.92 -38.00 -26.83
CA LEU A 49 -18.07 -37.43 -27.55
C LEU A 49 -18.79 -38.46 -28.42
N LYS A 50 -18.06 -39.40 -29.02
CA LYS A 50 -18.65 -40.47 -29.84
C LYS A 50 -19.49 -41.40 -28.96
N LYS A 51 -18.89 -41.88 -27.86
CA LYS A 51 -19.57 -42.74 -26.90
C LYS A 51 -20.77 -42.05 -26.24
N LEU A 52 -20.63 -40.80 -25.83
CA LEU A 52 -21.72 -40.02 -25.25
C LEU A 52 -22.88 -39.83 -26.23
N THR A 53 -22.59 -39.63 -27.53
CA THR A 53 -23.64 -39.52 -28.55
C THR A 53 -24.45 -40.81 -28.69
N GLU A 54 -23.79 -41.96 -28.62
CA GLU A 54 -24.43 -43.28 -28.64
C GLU A 54 -25.30 -43.51 -27.39
N GLU A 55 -24.78 -43.19 -26.20
CA GLU A 55 -25.49 -43.34 -24.91
C GLU A 55 -26.69 -42.41 -24.77
N PHE A 56 -26.62 -41.20 -25.32
CA PHE A 56 -27.71 -40.22 -25.26
C PHE A 56 -28.77 -40.42 -26.34
N GLY A 57 -28.58 -41.36 -27.27
CA GLY A 57 -29.58 -41.77 -28.26
C GLY A 57 -31.01 -41.86 -27.70
N PRO A 58 -31.30 -42.69 -26.67
CA PRO A 58 -32.63 -42.80 -26.07
C PRO A 58 -33.12 -41.51 -25.36
N HIS A 59 -32.20 -40.61 -24.97
CA HIS A 59 -32.51 -39.39 -24.23
C HIS A 59 -32.74 -38.17 -25.13
N THR A 60 -32.48 -38.29 -26.45
CA THR A 60 -32.55 -37.19 -27.43
C THR A 60 -33.84 -36.37 -27.35
N LYS A 61 -35.01 -37.02 -27.23
CA LYS A 61 -36.31 -36.32 -27.16
C LYS A 61 -36.44 -35.43 -25.93
N ALA A 62 -36.06 -35.96 -24.76
CA ALA A 62 -36.14 -35.23 -23.50
C ALA A 62 -35.18 -34.04 -23.47
N VAL A 63 -33.93 -34.27 -23.90
CA VAL A 63 -32.90 -33.22 -23.98
C VAL A 63 -33.32 -32.13 -24.97
N THR A 64 -33.81 -32.51 -26.16
CA THR A 64 -34.23 -31.52 -27.18
C THR A 64 -35.39 -30.66 -26.70
N SER A 65 -36.39 -31.25 -26.05
CA SER A 65 -37.52 -30.50 -25.48
C SER A 65 -37.06 -29.50 -24.40
N ALA A 66 -36.16 -29.94 -23.52
CA ALA A 66 -35.59 -29.09 -22.48
C ALA A 66 -34.78 -27.92 -23.07
N LEU A 67 -33.93 -28.18 -24.08
CA LEU A 67 -33.15 -27.12 -24.73
C LEU A 67 -34.02 -26.12 -25.50
N LEU A 68 -35.06 -26.59 -26.20
CA LEU A 68 -36.00 -25.71 -26.90
C LEU A 68 -36.78 -24.80 -25.95
N SER A 69 -37.04 -25.22 -24.70
CA SER A 69 -37.66 -24.36 -23.70
C SER A 69 -36.81 -23.11 -23.37
N LEU A 70 -35.49 -23.16 -23.62
CA LEU A 70 -34.58 -22.03 -23.42
C LEU A 70 -34.56 -21.06 -24.61
N HIS A 71 -35.16 -21.41 -25.75
CA HIS A 71 -35.01 -20.64 -27.00
C HIS A 71 -35.42 -19.17 -26.84
N PHE A 72 -36.64 -18.92 -26.34
CA PHE A 72 -37.13 -17.56 -26.11
C PHE A 72 -36.28 -16.80 -25.08
N LEU A 73 -35.93 -17.46 -23.98
CA LEU A 73 -35.16 -16.85 -22.89
C LEU A 73 -33.75 -16.47 -23.35
N PHE A 74 -33.06 -17.39 -24.05
CA PHE A 74 -31.70 -17.19 -24.55
C PHE A 74 -31.66 -16.09 -25.61
N ALA A 75 -32.59 -16.10 -26.57
CA ALA A 75 -32.67 -15.07 -27.60
C ALA A 75 -32.93 -13.66 -27.01
N ARG A 76 -33.80 -13.55 -25.99
CA ARG A 76 -34.08 -12.28 -25.30
C ARG A 76 -32.88 -11.78 -24.48
N ARG A 77 -32.16 -12.69 -23.82
CA ARG A 77 -31.04 -12.34 -22.93
C ARG A 77 -29.73 -12.09 -23.70
N ASN A 78 -29.56 -12.73 -24.85
CA ASN A 78 -28.39 -12.62 -25.71
C ASN A 78 -28.57 -11.53 -26.79
N GLN A 79 -28.88 -10.31 -26.35
CA GLN A 79 -29.07 -9.14 -27.22
C GLN A 79 -27.82 -8.25 -27.24
N GLY A 80 -27.71 -7.42 -28.28
CA GLY A 80 -26.60 -6.47 -28.42
C GLY A 80 -26.73 -5.25 -27.51
N ALA A 81 -25.60 -4.55 -27.31
CA ALA A 81 -25.50 -3.34 -26.50
C ALA A 81 -26.54 -2.25 -26.83
N GLU A 82 -26.77 -2.01 -28.12
CA GLU A 82 -27.67 -0.97 -28.60
C GLU A 82 -29.13 -1.27 -28.25
N GLN A 83 -29.52 -2.55 -28.28
CA GLN A 83 -30.85 -3.00 -27.89
C GLN A 83 -31.06 -2.85 -26.38
N TRP A 84 -30.05 -3.15 -25.56
CA TRP A 84 -30.15 -2.90 -24.12
C TRP A 84 -30.33 -1.40 -23.80
N ARG A 85 -29.70 -0.51 -24.59
CA ARG A 85 -29.88 0.94 -24.45
C ARG A 85 -31.25 1.40 -24.93
N SER A 86 -31.76 0.89 -26.04
CA SER A 86 -33.11 1.22 -26.52
C SER A 86 -34.18 0.79 -25.51
N ASP A 87 -33.98 -0.37 -24.90
CA ASP A 87 -34.90 -0.96 -23.94
C ASP A 87 -34.72 -0.37 -22.54
N GLN A 88 -33.71 0.48 -22.34
CA GLN A 88 -33.33 1.07 -21.05
C GLN A 88 -33.21 0.01 -19.94
N LEU A 89 -32.60 -1.12 -20.28
CA LEU A 89 -32.49 -2.28 -19.41
C LEU A 89 -31.82 -1.89 -18.08
N LEU A 90 -32.39 -2.31 -16.96
CA LEU A 90 -31.93 -2.00 -15.60
C LEU A 90 -32.05 -0.51 -15.17
N SER A 91 -32.70 0.35 -15.96
CA SER A 91 -32.93 1.74 -15.57
C SER A 91 -33.96 1.85 -14.44
N LEU A 92 -33.56 2.45 -13.32
CA LEU A 92 -34.48 2.78 -12.21
C LEU A 92 -35.23 4.10 -12.41
N LEU A 93 -34.70 4.96 -13.29
CA LEU A 93 -35.17 6.34 -13.49
C LEU A 93 -36.01 6.50 -14.77
N SER A 94 -36.06 5.48 -15.63
CA SER A 94 -36.85 5.50 -16.87
C SER A 94 -38.33 5.77 -16.60
N THR A 95 -38.87 5.20 -15.52
CA THR A 95 -40.27 5.36 -15.10
C THR A 95 -40.33 5.74 -13.62
N SER A 96 -40.19 7.02 -13.30
CA SER A 96 -40.16 7.53 -11.91
C SER A 96 -41.38 7.14 -11.06
N GLY A 97 -42.55 6.95 -11.68
CA GLY A 97 -43.77 6.46 -11.01
C GLY A 97 -43.74 4.98 -10.61
N ALA A 98 -42.85 4.18 -11.19
CA ALA A 98 -42.71 2.73 -10.97
C ALA A 98 -41.57 2.38 -10.00
N MET A 99 -40.95 3.36 -9.33
CA MET A 99 -39.85 3.08 -8.39
C MET A 99 -40.29 2.26 -7.18
N LEU A 100 -41.53 2.43 -6.72
CA LEU A 100 -42.09 1.73 -5.57
C LEU A 100 -42.73 0.37 -5.93
N THR A 101 -43.03 0.15 -7.21
CA THR A 101 -43.58 -1.13 -7.67
C THR A 101 -42.52 -2.22 -7.65
N PRO A 102 -42.87 -3.45 -7.20
CA PRO A 102 -41.96 -4.59 -7.26
C PRO A 102 -41.55 -4.87 -8.71
N ALA A 103 -40.26 -5.05 -8.93
CA ALA A 103 -39.77 -5.64 -10.18
C ALA A 103 -40.11 -7.14 -10.16
N SER A 104 -41.09 -7.56 -10.97
CA SER A 104 -41.54 -8.95 -11.06
C SER A 104 -41.64 -9.42 -12.51
N SER A 105 -41.35 -10.70 -12.74
CA SER A 105 -41.65 -11.41 -13.98
C SER A 105 -42.19 -12.81 -13.67
N ASP A 106 -42.91 -13.42 -14.60
CA ASP A 106 -43.42 -14.80 -14.44
C ASP A 106 -42.29 -15.85 -14.37
N THR A 107 -41.06 -15.44 -14.69
CA THR A 107 -39.85 -16.26 -14.74
C THR A 107 -38.69 -15.62 -13.96
N MET A 108 -38.96 -15.14 -12.73
CA MET A 108 -37.97 -14.47 -11.87
C MET A 108 -36.59 -15.15 -11.84
N ALA A 109 -36.56 -16.47 -11.63
CA ALA A 109 -35.33 -17.25 -11.53
C ALA A 109 -34.51 -17.28 -12.84
N CYS A 110 -35.18 -17.08 -13.97
CA CYS A 110 -34.57 -17.03 -15.29
C CYS A 110 -33.94 -15.66 -15.60
N GLU A 111 -34.39 -14.59 -14.95
CA GLU A 111 -33.88 -13.23 -15.20
C GLU A 111 -32.43 -13.05 -14.77
N TYR A 112 -32.00 -13.73 -13.70
CA TYR A 112 -30.62 -13.74 -13.21
C TYR A 112 -29.90 -15.09 -13.45
N LEU A 113 -30.50 -15.98 -14.25
CA LEU A 113 -29.81 -17.19 -14.70
C LEU A 113 -28.60 -16.79 -15.55
N SER A 114 -27.45 -17.40 -15.25
CA SER A 114 -26.19 -17.15 -15.95
C SER A 114 -26.33 -17.47 -17.44
N LEU A 115 -25.98 -16.51 -18.28
CA LEU A 115 -25.96 -16.68 -19.72
C LEU A 115 -24.92 -17.73 -20.14
N GLU A 116 -23.77 -17.78 -19.46
CA GLU A 116 -22.74 -18.81 -19.67
C GLU A 116 -23.26 -20.21 -19.38
N VAL A 117 -24.06 -20.38 -18.31
CA VAL A 117 -24.65 -21.69 -17.98
C VAL A 117 -25.65 -22.13 -19.06
N MET A 118 -26.49 -21.21 -19.53
CA MET A 118 -27.43 -21.48 -20.62
C MET A 118 -26.70 -21.83 -21.92
N GLU A 119 -25.69 -21.05 -22.29
CA GLU A 119 -24.84 -21.29 -23.44
C GLU A 119 -24.17 -22.68 -23.35
N ARG A 120 -23.65 -23.04 -22.16
CA ARG A 120 -23.09 -24.37 -21.91
C ARG A 120 -24.11 -25.49 -22.05
N TRP A 121 -25.33 -25.32 -21.56
CA TRP A 121 -26.40 -26.31 -21.72
C TRP A 121 -26.76 -26.50 -23.20
N ILE A 122 -26.93 -25.41 -23.94
CA ILE A 122 -27.23 -25.43 -25.37
C ILE A 122 -26.10 -26.13 -26.11
N LEU A 123 -24.86 -25.66 -26.00
CA LEU A 123 -23.70 -26.16 -26.72
C LEU A 123 -23.35 -27.61 -26.34
N MET A 124 -23.33 -27.97 -25.06
CA MET A 124 -23.03 -29.36 -24.67
C MET A 124 -24.19 -30.31 -24.99
N GLY A 125 -25.42 -29.81 -24.91
CA GLY A 125 -26.64 -30.58 -25.16
C GLY A 125 -26.74 -31.06 -26.60
N PHE A 126 -26.64 -30.17 -27.60
CA PHE A 126 -26.65 -30.64 -29.00
C PHE A 126 -25.32 -31.21 -29.48
N LEU A 127 -24.20 -31.04 -28.75
CA LEU A 127 -22.94 -31.76 -29.05
C LEU A 127 -23.13 -33.26 -28.80
N VAL A 128 -23.93 -33.61 -27.79
CA VAL A 128 -24.22 -35.00 -27.43
C VAL A 128 -25.47 -35.53 -28.14
N CYS A 129 -26.38 -34.65 -28.57
CA CYS A 129 -27.59 -34.99 -29.34
C CYS A 129 -27.60 -34.36 -30.74
N PRO A 130 -26.61 -34.61 -31.61
CA PRO A 130 -26.49 -33.94 -32.91
C PRO A 130 -27.65 -34.27 -33.87
N GLY A 131 -28.29 -35.43 -33.71
CA GLY A 131 -29.45 -35.82 -34.54
C GLY A 131 -30.63 -34.84 -34.44
N ALA A 132 -30.77 -34.13 -33.32
CA ALA A 132 -31.83 -33.14 -33.13
C ALA A 132 -31.68 -31.89 -34.02
N LEU A 133 -30.46 -31.56 -34.43
CA LEU A 133 -30.15 -30.39 -35.27
C LEU A 133 -30.70 -30.55 -36.70
N GLY A 134 -30.77 -31.79 -37.20
CA GLY A 134 -31.35 -32.09 -38.52
C GLY A 134 -32.88 -32.23 -38.52
N MET A 135 -33.48 -32.41 -37.35
CA MET A 135 -34.92 -32.69 -37.21
C MET A 135 -35.79 -31.43 -37.04
N SER A 136 -35.25 -30.33 -36.50
CA SER A 136 -35.99 -29.09 -36.27
C SER A 136 -35.14 -27.85 -36.59
N PRO A 137 -35.66 -26.88 -37.37
CA PRO A 137 -34.94 -25.65 -37.70
C PRO A 137 -34.70 -24.76 -36.48
N GLN A 138 -35.59 -24.79 -35.48
CA GLN A 138 -35.46 -24.01 -34.23
C GLN A 138 -34.26 -24.48 -33.39
N CYS A 139 -33.95 -25.78 -33.41
CA CYS A 139 -32.76 -26.32 -32.74
C CYS A 139 -31.48 -25.79 -33.41
N LEU A 140 -31.47 -25.76 -34.74
CA LEU A 140 -30.33 -25.26 -35.51
C LEU A 140 -30.10 -23.76 -35.30
N GLU A 141 -31.18 -22.98 -35.24
CA GLU A 141 -31.12 -21.55 -34.93
C GLU A 141 -30.58 -21.28 -33.53
N LEU A 142 -31.12 -21.97 -32.51
CA LEU A 142 -30.64 -21.83 -31.13
C LEU A 142 -29.16 -22.19 -30.99
N TRP A 143 -28.74 -23.26 -31.65
CA TRP A 143 -27.34 -23.68 -31.69
C TRP A 143 -26.44 -22.65 -32.37
N ARG A 144 -26.90 -22.08 -33.49
CA ARG A 144 -26.15 -21.05 -34.22
C ARG A 144 -25.98 -19.79 -33.37
N LEU A 145 -27.03 -19.34 -32.68
CA LEU A 145 -26.97 -18.19 -31.77
C LEU A 145 -25.94 -18.41 -30.65
N ALA A 146 -25.90 -19.61 -30.07
CA ALA A 146 -24.91 -19.94 -29.04
C ALA A 146 -23.48 -20.04 -29.60
N LEU A 147 -23.30 -20.62 -30.80
CA LEU A 147 -22.00 -20.69 -31.47
C LEU A 147 -21.44 -19.32 -31.88
N GLN A 148 -22.30 -18.31 -32.06
CA GLN A 148 -21.88 -16.93 -32.34
C GLN A 148 -21.41 -16.18 -31.08
N GLY A 149 -21.70 -16.69 -29.87
CA GLY A 149 -21.41 -16.02 -28.61
C GLY A 149 -20.00 -16.28 -28.03
N SER A 150 -19.43 -17.49 -28.23
CA SER A 150 -18.14 -17.87 -27.61
C SER A 150 -17.27 -18.77 -28.49
N LEU A 151 -15.95 -18.56 -28.44
CA LEU A 151 -14.96 -19.47 -29.04
C LEU A 151 -14.61 -20.64 -28.12
N TYR A 152 -14.55 -20.33 -26.82
CA TYR A 152 -14.15 -21.24 -25.75
C TYR A 152 -15.27 -21.38 -24.73
N LEU A 153 -15.55 -22.63 -24.35
CA LEU A 153 -16.56 -22.99 -23.36
C LEU A 153 -15.92 -23.59 -22.12
N THR A 154 -16.33 -23.11 -20.95
CA THR A 154 -15.81 -23.60 -19.65
C THR A 154 -16.30 -25.01 -19.34
N LEU A 155 -15.39 -25.97 -19.21
CA LEU A 155 -15.68 -27.31 -18.70
C LEU A 155 -15.77 -27.27 -17.17
N LEU A 156 -14.68 -26.82 -16.54
CA LEU A 156 -14.55 -26.60 -15.10
C LEU A 156 -13.41 -25.60 -14.87
N ARG A 157 -13.67 -24.49 -14.17
CA ARG A 157 -12.65 -23.50 -13.80
C ARG A 157 -11.87 -22.98 -15.02
N ASP A 158 -10.57 -23.23 -15.11
CA ASP A 158 -9.66 -22.81 -16.19
C ASP A 158 -9.64 -23.78 -17.38
N GLU A 159 -10.20 -24.98 -17.24
CA GLU A 159 -10.28 -25.96 -18.32
C GLU A 159 -11.39 -25.60 -19.32
N VAL A 160 -10.98 -25.27 -20.55
CA VAL A 160 -11.89 -24.83 -21.62
C VAL A 160 -11.95 -25.79 -22.80
N LEU A 161 -13.05 -25.79 -23.54
CA LEU A 161 -13.28 -26.54 -24.78
C LEU A 161 -13.34 -25.59 -25.98
N GLN A 162 -12.55 -25.86 -27.03
CA GLN A 162 -12.65 -25.15 -28.31
C GLN A 162 -13.88 -25.63 -29.09
N VAL A 163 -15.00 -24.93 -28.91
CA VAL A 163 -16.32 -25.39 -29.37
C VAL A 163 -16.34 -25.58 -30.88
N HIS A 164 -15.81 -24.64 -31.66
CA HIS A 164 -15.83 -24.73 -33.11
C HIS A 164 -15.00 -25.89 -33.66
N LYS A 165 -13.82 -26.15 -33.08
CA LYS A 165 -12.95 -27.26 -33.50
C LYS A 165 -13.62 -28.60 -33.23
N VAL A 166 -14.17 -28.76 -32.03
CA VAL A 166 -14.87 -29.98 -31.61
C VAL A 166 -16.14 -30.22 -32.42
N THR A 167 -16.89 -29.14 -32.71
CA THR A 167 -18.08 -29.20 -33.56
C THR A 167 -17.72 -29.60 -34.99
N GLU A 168 -16.61 -29.07 -35.52
CA GLU A 168 -16.10 -29.43 -36.84
C GLU A 168 -15.74 -30.92 -36.91
N GLU A 169 -14.97 -31.44 -35.95
CA GLU A 169 -14.61 -32.86 -35.88
C GLU A 169 -15.84 -33.77 -35.78
N LEU A 170 -16.82 -33.41 -34.95
CA LEU A 170 -18.04 -34.20 -34.75
C LEU A 170 -18.94 -34.21 -36.00
N LEU A 171 -19.21 -33.04 -36.60
CA LEU A 171 -20.05 -32.94 -37.80
C LEU A 171 -19.41 -33.60 -39.03
N GLY A 172 -18.08 -33.78 -39.03
CA GLY A 172 -17.37 -34.52 -40.07
C GLY A 172 -17.51 -36.01 -40.02
N GLY A 173 -17.78 -36.56 -38.83
CA GLY A 173 -18.05 -37.98 -38.65
C GLY A 173 -19.47 -38.40 -39.05
N LEU A 174 -20.40 -37.46 -39.29
CA LEU A 174 -21.81 -37.74 -39.56
C LEU A 174 -22.11 -37.79 -41.08
N LYS A 175 -22.75 -38.88 -41.53
CA LYS A 175 -23.21 -39.02 -42.93
C LYS A 175 -24.29 -37.96 -43.24
N GLY A 176 -23.97 -37.02 -44.14
CA GLY A 176 -24.90 -35.97 -44.61
C GLY A 176 -24.61 -34.53 -44.14
N GLY A 177 -23.57 -34.30 -43.33
CA GLY A 177 -23.27 -32.98 -42.72
C GLY A 177 -22.42 -32.00 -43.55
N TYR A 178 -21.98 -32.36 -44.76
CA TYR A 178 -20.97 -31.60 -45.50
C TYR A 178 -21.43 -30.22 -45.99
N GLY A 179 -22.70 -30.04 -46.41
CA GLY A 179 -23.20 -28.75 -46.94
C GLY A 179 -23.53 -27.70 -45.88
N ALA A 180 -23.84 -28.12 -44.65
CA ALA A 180 -24.14 -27.22 -43.53
C ALA A 180 -22.88 -26.80 -42.75
N ARG A 181 -21.76 -27.54 -42.88
CA ARG A 181 -20.49 -27.29 -42.17
C ARG A 181 -19.87 -25.94 -42.51
N ASP A 182 -19.69 -25.63 -43.79
CA ASP A 182 -18.94 -24.43 -44.22
C ASP A 182 -19.73 -23.13 -44.01
N VAL A 183 -21.06 -23.16 -44.22
CA VAL A 183 -21.93 -21.99 -44.03
C VAL A 183 -22.11 -21.63 -42.56
N ILE A 184 -22.21 -22.62 -41.67
CA ILE A 184 -22.42 -22.41 -40.23
C ILE A 184 -21.10 -22.02 -39.55
N LEU A 185 -20.00 -22.72 -39.81
CA LEU A 185 -18.73 -22.49 -39.10
C LEU A 185 -17.94 -21.28 -39.65
N GLY A 186 -17.99 -21.03 -40.97
CA GLY A 186 -17.32 -19.90 -41.61
C GLY A 186 -17.87 -18.54 -41.20
N GLY A 187 -19.21 -18.43 -41.09
CA GLY A 187 -19.88 -17.20 -40.65
C GLY A 187 -19.74 -16.94 -39.14
N CYS A 188 -19.84 -17.98 -38.30
CA CYS A 188 -19.83 -17.80 -36.85
C CYS A 188 -18.46 -17.41 -36.29
N ARG A 189 -17.34 -17.91 -36.84
CA ARG A 189 -15.98 -17.50 -36.41
C ARG A 189 -15.67 -16.03 -36.69
N GLY A 190 -16.31 -15.43 -37.70
CA GLY A 190 -16.24 -14.00 -38.01
C GLY A 190 -17.12 -13.18 -37.07
N SER A 191 -18.35 -13.63 -36.83
CA SER A 191 -19.29 -12.98 -35.91
C SER A 191 -18.78 -12.92 -34.47
N VAL A 192 -18.07 -13.94 -33.94
CA VAL A 192 -17.52 -13.87 -32.57
C VAL A 192 -16.44 -12.79 -32.43
N ARG A 193 -15.68 -12.49 -33.50
CA ARG A 193 -14.71 -11.38 -33.50
C ARG A 193 -15.39 -10.01 -33.58
N VAL A 194 -16.47 -9.93 -34.35
CA VAL A 194 -17.32 -8.73 -34.41
C VAL A 194 -18.05 -8.52 -33.09
N TRP A 195 -18.55 -9.57 -32.44
CA TRP A 195 -19.15 -9.56 -31.10
C TRP A 195 -18.15 -9.20 -30.00
N GLY A 196 -16.85 -9.50 -30.17
CA GLY A 196 -15.79 -8.98 -29.29
C GLY A 196 -15.62 -7.46 -29.40
N GLY A 197 -15.89 -6.86 -30.57
CA GLY A 197 -15.82 -5.41 -30.82
C GLY A 197 -17.16 -4.65 -30.68
N GLU A 198 -18.30 -5.34 -30.76
CA GLU A 198 -19.67 -4.78 -30.63
C GLU A 198 -20.31 -5.06 -29.25
N ARG A 199 -19.62 -5.77 -28.36
CA ARG A 199 -20.01 -5.78 -26.94
C ARG A 199 -20.08 -4.34 -26.44
N PRO A 200 -21.08 -4.00 -25.60
CA PRO A 200 -21.12 -2.67 -25.04
C PRO A 200 -19.75 -2.44 -24.42
N PRO A 201 -19.01 -1.35 -24.74
CA PRO A 201 -17.95 -0.94 -23.84
C PRO A 201 -18.61 -0.93 -22.46
N VAL A 202 -17.96 -1.54 -21.47
CA VAL A 202 -18.46 -1.64 -20.09
C VAL A 202 -19.07 -0.30 -19.63
N GLY A 203 -18.53 0.82 -20.16
CA GLY A 203 -19.05 2.19 -20.17
C GLY A 203 -20.48 2.48 -20.70
N SER A 204 -21.22 1.52 -21.27
CA SER A 204 -22.57 1.74 -21.81
C SER A 204 -23.70 0.95 -21.15
N VAL A 205 -23.38 -0.14 -20.44
CA VAL A 205 -24.21 -0.63 -19.31
C VAL A 205 -24.13 0.37 -18.14
N TRP A 206 -23.01 1.08 -18.06
CA TRP A 206 -22.59 2.07 -17.06
C TRP A 206 -23.32 3.42 -17.07
N GLY A 207 -23.72 3.96 -18.24
CA GLY A 207 -24.42 5.26 -18.31
C GLY A 207 -25.80 5.30 -17.62
N LEU A 208 -26.36 4.13 -17.30
CA LEU A 208 -27.66 3.97 -16.62
C LEU A 208 -27.55 3.87 -15.09
N TRP A 209 -26.36 3.58 -14.54
CA TRP A 209 -26.14 3.35 -13.10
C TRP A 209 -25.26 4.40 -12.42
N GLN A 210 -24.59 5.29 -13.18
CA GLN A 210 -23.75 6.38 -12.65
C GLN A 210 -24.48 7.45 -11.81
N ARG A 211 -25.81 7.40 -11.73
CA ARG A 211 -26.60 8.28 -10.84
C ARG A 211 -26.99 7.50 -9.60
N PRO A 212 -26.88 8.13 -8.41
CA PRO A 212 -26.77 7.43 -7.15
C PRO A 212 -27.87 6.38 -7.11
N VAL A 213 -27.47 5.11 -7.02
CA VAL A 213 -28.30 4.15 -6.32
C VAL A 213 -28.65 4.89 -5.04
N PRO A 214 -29.93 5.25 -4.82
CA PRO A 214 -30.29 6.02 -3.63
C PRO A 214 -29.63 5.30 -2.46
N SER A 215 -29.14 6.04 -1.46
CA SER A 215 -28.48 5.49 -0.26
C SER A 215 -29.26 4.34 0.40
N LYS A 216 -30.51 4.12 -0.04
CA LYS A 216 -31.36 2.97 0.18
C LYS A 216 -31.98 2.50 -1.16
N PRO A 217 -31.50 1.43 -1.82
CA PRO A 217 -32.28 0.68 -2.79
C PRO A 217 -33.64 0.35 -2.19
N CYS A 218 -34.70 0.57 -2.95
CA CYS A 218 -36.01 0.10 -2.54
C CYS A 218 -35.98 -1.43 -2.57
N SER A 219 -36.38 -2.08 -1.48
CA SER A 219 -36.46 -3.53 -1.37
C SER A 219 -37.30 -4.18 -2.48
N SER A 220 -38.21 -3.41 -3.08
CA SER A 220 -39.01 -3.76 -4.27
C SER A 220 -38.18 -4.00 -5.55
N GLN A 221 -36.92 -3.56 -5.61
CA GLN A 221 -36.07 -3.62 -6.81
C GLN A 221 -34.93 -4.64 -6.70
N ALA A 222 -35.00 -5.57 -5.73
CA ALA A 222 -33.96 -6.57 -5.48
C ALA A 222 -33.62 -7.40 -6.74
N LEU A 223 -34.60 -7.67 -7.61
CA LEU A 223 -34.40 -8.41 -8.85
C LEU A 223 -33.34 -7.76 -9.76
N PHE A 224 -33.38 -6.43 -9.94
CA PHE A 224 -32.44 -5.73 -10.80
C PHE A 224 -31.01 -5.78 -10.29
N VAL A 225 -30.82 -5.80 -8.96
CA VAL A 225 -29.49 -5.98 -8.36
C VAL A 225 -28.92 -7.36 -8.72
N PHE A 226 -29.74 -8.42 -8.65
CA PHE A 226 -29.29 -9.77 -9.01
C PHE A 226 -29.09 -9.95 -10.51
N MET A 227 -29.93 -9.35 -11.34
CA MET A 227 -29.74 -9.32 -12.79
C MET A 227 -28.43 -8.63 -13.15
N ALA A 228 -28.17 -7.44 -12.60
CA ALA A 228 -26.93 -6.69 -12.82
C ALA A 228 -25.69 -7.51 -12.41
N LEU A 229 -25.70 -8.08 -11.20
CA LEU A 229 -24.61 -8.93 -10.72
C LEU A 229 -24.39 -10.16 -11.62
N SER A 230 -25.47 -10.78 -12.13
CA SER A 230 -25.35 -11.89 -13.06
C SER A 230 -24.75 -11.47 -14.38
N PHE A 231 -25.20 -10.37 -14.97
CA PHE A 231 -24.74 -9.92 -16.29
C PHE A 231 -23.26 -9.52 -16.22
N CYS A 232 -22.88 -8.71 -15.23
CA CYS A 232 -21.49 -8.34 -15.03
C CYS A 232 -20.60 -9.57 -14.77
N ARG A 233 -21.05 -10.55 -13.97
CA ARG A 233 -20.30 -11.80 -13.75
C ARG A 233 -20.09 -12.55 -15.06
N ASP A 234 -21.14 -12.73 -15.86
CA ASP A 234 -21.06 -13.49 -17.11
C ASP A 234 -20.10 -12.80 -18.11
N GLU A 235 -20.11 -11.47 -18.18
CA GLU A 235 -19.19 -10.68 -19.00
C GLU A 235 -17.73 -10.79 -18.53
N VAL A 236 -17.46 -10.64 -17.23
CA VAL A 236 -16.12 -10.83 -16.65
C VAL A 236 -15.60 -12.24 -16.95
N SER A 237 -16.45 -13.25 -16.76
CA SER A 237 -16.10 -14.66 -16.95
C SER A 237 -15.79 -14.96 -18.42
N TRP A 238 -16.55 -14.36 -19.33
CA TRP A 238 -16.32 -14.46 -20.77
C TRP A 238 -15.01 -13.77 -21.18
N LEU A 239 -14.73 -12.57 -20.67
CA LEU A 239 -13.53 -11.83 -21.05
C LEU A 239 -12.27 -12.55 -20.56
N VAL A 240 -12.24 -12.96 -19.29
CA VAL A 240 -11.06 -13.60 -18.67
C VAL A 240 -10.72 -14.92 -19.38
N ARG A 241 -11.72 -15.75 -19.71
CA ARG A 241 -11.47 -17.02 -20.43
C ARG A 241 -10.94 -16.77 -21.86
N HIS A 242 -11.47 -15.79 -22.57
CA HIS A 242 -11.03 -15.52 -23.94
C HIS A 242 -9.65 -14.84 -23.96
N ALA A 243 -9.36 -13.96 -23.00
CA ALA A 243 -8.05 -13.32 -22.86
C ALA A 243 -6.91 -14.32 -22.59
N GLU A 244 -7.15 -15.37 -21.81
CA GLU A 244 -6.13 -16.41 -21.55
C GLU A 244 -5.87 -17.30 -22.77
N HIS A 245 -6.92 -17.68 -23.50
CA HIS A 245 -6.83 -18.72 -24.54
C HIS A 245 -6.76 -18.18 -25.99
N VAL A 246 -7.05 -16.90 -26.24
CA VAL A 246 -6.94 -16.27 -27.56
C VAL A 246 -5.60 -15.53 -27.67
N THR A 247 -4.54 -16.26 -27.98
CA THR A 247 -3.16 -15.70 -28.03
C THR A 247 -2.68 -15.32 -29.44
N LYS A 248 -3.46 -15.61 -30.50
CA LYS A 248 -3.07 -15.42 -31.91
C LYS A 248 -4.12 -14.64 -32.71
N THR A 249 -4.38 -13.38 -32.35
CA THR A 249 -5.15 -12.44 -33.18
C THR A 249 -4.24 -11.38 -33.79
N LYS A 250 -4.68 -10.76 -34.90
CA LYS A 250 -3.95 -9.68 -35.58
C LYS A 250 -3.80 -8.44 -34.69
N ASN A 251 -4.74 -8.23 -33.75
CA ASN A 251 -4.74 -7.19 -32.74
C ASN A 251 -4.87 -7.85 -31.35
N PRO A 252 -3.86 -7.76 -30.48
CA PRO A 252 -3.92 -8.26 -29.10
C PRO A 252 -4.77 -7.39 -28.16
N GLU A 253 -5.14 -6.17 -28.59
CA GLU A 253 -5.98 -5.22 -27.84
C GLU A 253 -7.46 -5.63 -27.80
N ASP A 254 -7.92 -6.52 -28.68
CA ASP A 254 -9.34 -6.92 -28.81
C ASP A 254 -9.92 -7.63 -27.56
N PHE A 255 -9.07 -8.12 -26.65
CA PHE A 255 -9.47 -8.82 -25.41
C PHE A 255 -8.90 -8.17 -24.14
N ALA A 256 -8.46 -6.91 -24.23
CA ALA A 256 -8.01 -6.11 -23.09
C ALA A 256 -9.00 -4.97 -22.85
N ASP A 257 -9.64 -4.95 -21.68
CA ASP A 257 -10.55 -3.87 -21.29
C ASP A 257 -9.97 -3.16 -20.06
N SER A 258 -9.57 -1.89 -20.23
CA SER A 258 -9.06 -1.06 -19.14
C SER A 258 -10.15 -0.76 -18.12
N HIS A 259 -11.43 -0.73 -18.50
CA HIS A 259 -12.56 -0.40 -17.63
C HIS A 259 -13.08 -1.59 -16.81
N LEU A 260 -12.45 -2.77 -16.92
CA LEU A 260 -12.85 -3.95 -16.14
C LEU A 260 -12.75 -3.73 -14.62
N ALA A 261 -11.75 -2.97 -14.16
CA ALA A 261 -11.57 -2.67 -12.75
C ALA A 261 -12.77 -1.94 -12.14
N GLU A 262 -13.34 -1.00 -12.90
CA GLU A 262 -14.55 -0.26 -12.53
C GLU A 262 -15.77 -1.19 -12.39
N MET A 263 -15.94 -2.13 -13.33
CA MET A 263 -17.02 -3.13 -13.23
C MET A 263 -16.86 -4.01 -12.00
N LEU A 264 -15.66 -4.52 -11.72
CA LEU A 264 -15.38 -5.32 -10.53
C LEU A 264 -15.69 -4.54 -9.24
N PHE A 265 -15.30 -3.26 -9.20
CA PHE A 265 -15.58 -2.37 -8.08
C PHE A 265 -17.07 -2.16 -7.84
N LEU A 266 -17.84 -1.84 -8.90
CA LEU A 266 -19.29 -1.68 -8.81
C LEU A 266 -20.00 -2.96 -8.36
N MET A 267 -19.56 -4.11 -8.87
CA MET A 267 -20.11 -5.40 -8.42
C MET A 267 -19.89 -5.59 -6.92
N GLU A 268 -18.74 -5.19 -6.38
CA GLU A 268 -18.50 -5.26 -4.93
C GLU A 268 -19.32 -4.22 -4.16
N GLN A 269 -19.54 -3.02 -4.70
CA GLN A 269 -20.47 -2.05 -4.09
C GLN A 269 -21.89 -2.62 -3.99
N LEU A 270 -22.41 -3.23 -5.06
CA LEU A 270 -23.72 -3.87 -5.05
C LEU A 270 -23.79 -5.02 -4.03
N ARG A 271 -22.71 -5.80 -3.89
CA ARG A 271 -22.64 -6.83 -2.85
C ARG A 271 -22.62 -6.24 -1.45
N SER A 272 -21.83 -5.20 -1.22
CA SER A 272 -21.73 -4.50 0.06
C SER A 272 -23.08 -3.90 0.46
N LEU A 273 -23.77 -3.29 -0.49
CA LEU A 273 -25.12 -2.76 -0.35
C LEU A 273 -26.13 -3.84 0.08
N VAL A 274 -26.14 -4.99 -0.60
CA VAL A 274 -27.00 -6.13 -0.24
C VAL A 274 -26.68 -6.64 1.16
N ARG A 275 -25.39 -6.78 1.51
CA ARG A 275 -24.94 -7.21 2.84
C ARG A 275 -25.34 -6.21 3.95
N GLY A 276 -25.21 -4.91 3.69
CA GLY A 276 -25.58 -3.85 4.63
C GLY A 276 -27.09 -3.74 4.84
N GLN A 277 -27.90 -4.19 3.88
CA GLN A 277 -29.36 -4.04 3.89
C GLN A 277 -30.14 -5.37 3.98
N VAL A 278 -29.47 -6.47 4.38
CA VAL A 278 -30.11 -7.80 4.50
C VAL A 278 -31.39 -7.74 5.32
N GLY A 279 -31.41 -7.02 6.45
CA GLY A 279 -32.60 -6.90 7.29
C GLY A 279 -33.79 -6.22 6.60
N VAL A 280 -33.53 -5.21 5.76
CA VAL A 280 -34.59 -4.51 4.99
C VAL A 280 -35.15 -5.42 3.90
N LEU A 281 -34.27 -6.15 3.20
CA LEU A 281 -34.67 -7.13 2.18
C LEU A 281 -35.50 -8.27 2.78
N GLN A 282 -35.03 -8.84 3.91
CA GLN A 282 -35.74 -9.89 4.64
C GLN A 282 -37.12 -9.42 5.08
N ARG A 283 -37.22 -8.24 5.68
CA ARG A 283 -38.48 -7.65 6.15
C ARG A 283 -39.50 -7.51 5.01
N TYR A 284 -39.07 -7.00 3.86
CA TYR A 284 -39.92 -6.84 2.69
C TYR A 284 -40.41 -8.20 2.14
N HIS A 285 -39.50 -9.14 1.90
CA HIS A 285 -39.86 -10.44 1.32
C HIS A 285 -40.68 -11.30 2.28
N VAL A 286 -40.43 -11.25 3.59
CA VAL A 286 -41.27 -11.94 4.59
C VAL A 286 -42.71 -11.42 4.55
N GLN A 287 -42.90 -10.09 4.45
CA GLN A 287 -44.25 -9.52 4.31
C GLN A 287 -44.91 -9.92 2.99
N TYR A 288 -44.15 -9.92 1.90
CA TYR A 288 -44.63 -10.31 0.58
C TYR A 288 -45.09 -11.77 0.56
N LEU A 289 -44.27 -12.68 1.09
CA LEU A 289 -44.57 -14.11 1.20
C LEU A 289 -45.80 -14.38 2.07
N ALA A 290 -45.87 -13.75 3.25
CA ALA A 290 -46.93 -14.02 4.22
C ALA A 290 -48.29 -13.43 3.81
N ARG A 291 -48.30 -12.25 3.16
CA ARG A 291 -49.53 -11.49 2.91
C ARG A 291 -50.00 -11.49 1.47
N PHE A 292 -49.13 -11.78 0.51
CA PHE A 292 -49.49 -11.82 -0.90
C PHE A 292 -49.39 -13.25 -1.44
N ASP A 293 -48.19 -13.84 -1.46
CA ASP A 293 -47.97 -15.15 -2.09
C ASP A 293 -48.78 -16.27 -1.41
N ALA A 294 -48.87 -16.25 -0.07
CA ALA A 294 -49.67 -17.25 0.66
C ALA A 294 -51.17 -17.20 0.29
N LEU A 295 -51.72 -16.00 0.06
CA LEU A 295 -53.13 -15.82 -0.32
C LEU A 295 -53.38 -16.28 -1.75
N VAL A 296 -52.54 -15.84 -2.69
CA VAL A 296 -52.64 -16.23 -4.10
C VAL A 296 -52.46 -17.74 -4.25
N LEU A 297 -51.49 -18.33 -3.55
CA LEU A 297 -51.27 -19.78 -3.58
C LEU A 297 -52.48 -20.53 -3.01
N SER A 298 -53.09 -20.04 -1.92
CA SER A 298 -54.30 -20.64 -1.36
C SER A 298 -55.48 -20.59 -2.33
N GLU A 299 -55.67 -19.48 -3.03
CA GLU A 299 -56.71 -19.35 -4.08
C GLU A 299 -56.46 -20.32 -5.24
N ILE A 300 -55.21 -20.44 -5.71
CA ILE A 300 -54.84 -21.39 -6.76
C ILE A 300 -55.13 -22.83 -6.32
N ILE A 301 -54.76 -23.22 -5.10
CA ILE A 301 -55.00 -24.57 -4.57
C ILE A 301 -56.49 -24.88 -4.51
N GLN A 302 -57.33 -23.94 -4.07
CA GLN A 302 -58.78 -24.12 -3.99
C GLN A 302 -59.43 -24.29 -5.37
N ASN A 303 -58.82 -23.75 -6.43
CA ASN A 303 -59.29 -23.85 -7.81
C ASN A 303 -58.83 -25.13 -8.54
N LEU A 304 -58.03 -25.99 -7.91
CA LEU A 304 -57.61 -27.27 -8.50
C LEU A 304 -58.74 -28.31 -8.38
N SER A 305 -59.22 -28.83 -9.51
CA SER A 305 -60.34 -29.78 -9.54
C SER A 305 -59.96 -31.22 -9.13
N VAL A 306 -58.70 -31.62 -9.32
CA VAL A 306 -58.16 -32.93 -8.92
C VAL A 306 -56.71 -32.76 -8.49
N CYS A 307 -56.38 -33.13 -7.25
CA CYS A 307 -55.02 -33.10 -6.71
C CYS A 307 -54.78 -34.37 -5.86
N PRO A 308 -53.85 -35.25 -6.26
CA PRO A 308 -53.35 -36.35 -5.43
C PRO A 308 -52.95 -35.94 -4.00
N GLU A 309 -53.12 -36.87 -3.06
CA GLU A 309 -52.92 -36.63 -1.63
C GLU A 309 -51.50 -36.11 -1.31
N GLU A 310 -50.46 -36.70 -1.91
CA GLU A 310 -49.07 -36.30 -1.70
C GLU A 310 -48.79 -34.85 -2.14
N GLU A 311 -49.36 -34.42 -3.26
CA GLU A 311 -49.20 -33.07 -3.83
C GLU A 311 -50.00 -32.05 -3.00
N SER A 312 -51.19 -32.43 -2.53
CA SER A 312 -52.02 -31.63 -1.64
C SER A 312 -51.35 -31.38 -0.28
N ILE A 313 -50.65 -32.38 0.27
CA ILE A 313 -49.89 -32.24 1.54
C ILE A 313 -48.76 -31.22 1.36
N ILE A 314 -48.01 -31.29 0.26
CA ILE A 314 -46.92 -30.35 -0.02
C ILE A 314 -47.46 -28.91 -0.19
N LEU A 315 -48.51 -28.75 -0.99
CA LEU A 315 -49.10 -27.44 -1.28
C LEU A 315 -49.72 -26.78 -0.04
N SER A 316 -50.40 -27.56 0.81
CA SER A 316 -50.94 -27.06 2.09
C SER A 316 -49.83 -26.71 3.09
N SER A 317 -48.75 -27.49 3.12
CA SER A 317 -47.54 -27.18 3.90
C SER A 317 -46.92 -25.83 3.50
N PHE A 318 -46.90 -25.49 2.21
CA PHE A 318 -46.43 -24.17 1.76
C PHE A 318 -47.29 -23.03 2.30
N VAL A 319 -48.62 -23.11 2.16
CA VAL A 319 -49.52 -22.06 2.66
C VAL A 319 -49.39 -21.90 4.17
N SER A 320 -49.32 -23.00 4.92
CA SER A 320 -49.11 -22.97 6.37
C SER A 320 -47.77 -22.34 6.76
N SER A 321 -46.69 -22.72 6.07
CA SER A 321 -45.34 -22.23 6.37
C SER A 321 -45.17 -20.75 6.00
N LEU A 322 -45.72 -20.31 4.87
CA LEU A 322 -45.63 -18.93 4.41
C LEU A 322 -46.50 -17.99 5.25
N SER A 323 -47.71 -18.41 5.62
CA SER A 323 -48.62 -17.60 6.47
C SER A 323 -48.15 -17.46 7.91
N ALA A 324 -47.35 -18.41 8.42
CA ALA A 324 -46.74 -18.34 9.74
C ALA A 324 -45.59 -17.31 9.84
N LEU A 325 -45.06 -16.83 8.70
CA LEU A 325 -43.98 -15.85 8.70
C LEU A 325 -44.45 -14.50 9.24
N SER A 326 -43.64 -13.88 10.09
CA SER A 326 -43.94 -12.58 10.67
C SER A 326 -42.71 -11.66 10.71
N VAL A 327 -42.97 -10.36 10.74
CA VAL A 327 -41.91 -9.34 10.81
C VAL A 327 -41.12 -9.44 12.12
N LYS A 328 -41.72 -9.96 13.20
CA LYS A 328 -41.05 -10.11 14.50
C LYS A 328 -39.80 -10.99 14.41
N GLY A 329 -39.86 -12.10 13.66
CA GLY A 329 -38.69 -12.96 13.47
C GLY A 329 -37.52 -12.27 12.75
N VAL A 330 -37.81 -11.27 11.91
CA VAL A 330 -36.76 -10.46 11.26
C VAL A 330 -36.15 -9.46 12.26
N ASP A 331 -36.98 -8.82 13.07
CA ASP A 331 -36.54 -7.87 14.10
C ASP A 331 -35.70 -8.58 15.20
N ASP A 332 -36.02 -9.85 15.50
CA ASP A 332 -35.30 -10.72 16.44
C ASP A 332 -34.05 -11.41 15.83
N LYS A 333 -33.74 -11.14 14.55
CA LYS A 333 -32.62 -11.72 13.78
C LYS A 333 -32.64 -13.26 13.74
N GLU A 334 -33.82 -13.87 13.66
CA GLU A 334 -33.94 -15.31 13.49
C GLU A 334 -33.35 -15.78 12.15
N GLN A 335 -32.73 -16.95 12.15
CA GLN A 335 -32.23 -17.58 10.92
C GLN A 335 -33.38 -18.32 10.23
N PHE A 336 -33.88 -17.76 9.13
CA PHE A 336 -34.90 -18.41 8.31
C PHE A 336 -34.27 -19.50 7.42
N ASP A 337 -34.70 -20.75 7.59
CA ASP A 337 -34.35 -21.84 6.67
C ASP A 337 -35.54 -22.24 5.79
N PHE A 338 -35.44 -21.93 4.50
CA PHE A 338 -36.41 -22.31 3.47
C PHE A 338 -35.92 -23.46 2.58
N THR A 339 -34.83 -24.15 2.95
CA THR A 339 -34.28 -25.27 2.18
C THR A 339 -35.27 -26.44 2.06
N PRO A 340 -36.00 -26.85 3.12
CA PRO A 340 -37.03 -27.87 3.01
C PRO A 340 -38.12 -27.49 2.01
N LEU A 341 -38.63 -26.25 2.09
CA LEU A 341 -39.67 -25.72 1.21
C LEU A 341 -39.26 -25.72 -0.26
N ARG A 342 -38.02 -25.31 -0.56
CA ARG A 342 -37.46 -25.37 -1.92
C ARG A 342 -37.31 -26.80 -2.44
N LEU A 343 -36.89 -27.73 -1.58
CA LEU A 343 -36.74 -29.13 -1.95
C LEU A 343 -38.09 -29.78 -2.21
N ASP A 344 -39.11 -29.46 -1.42
CA ASP A 344 -40.49 -29.91 -1.64
C ASP A 344 -41.07 -29.35 -2.92
N TRP A 345 -40.73 -28.11 -3.30
CA TRP A 345 -41.11 -27.56 -4.61
C TRP A 345 -40.48 -28.37 -5.76
N PHE A 346 -39.21 -28.74 -5.65
CA PHE A 346 -38.57 -29.63 -6.62
C PHE A 346 -39.22 -31.03 -6.66
N ARG A 347 -39.61 -31.59 -5.50
CA ARG A 347 -40.34 -32.86 -5.45
C ARG A 347 -41.68 -32.74 -6.17
N LEU A 348 -42.42 -31.66 -5.94
CA LEU A 348 -43.70 -31.38 -6.59
C LEU A 348 -43.56 -31.28 -8.11
N GLN A 349 -42.50 -30.63 -8.62
CA GLN A 349 -42.20 -30.59 -10.05
C GLN A 349 -42.03 -32.00 -10.64
N VAL A 350 -41.30 -32.88 -9.94
CA VAL A 350 -41.08 -34.26 -10.40
C VAL A 350 -42.37 -35.09 -10.39
N LEU A 351 -43.21 -34.92 -9.37
CA LEU A 351 -44.49 -35.62 -9.24
C LEU A 351 -45.48 -35.20 -10.35
N SER A 352 -45.61 -33.90 -10.56
CA SER A 352 -46.51 -33.30 -11.56
C SER A 352 -46.11 -33.66 -13.00
N LEU A 353 -44.83 -33.86 -13.29
CA LEU A 353 -44.33 -34.23 -14.63
C LEU A 353 -44.60 -35.71 -15.00
N LYS A 354 -44.89 -36.58 -14.02
CA LYS A 354 -45.18 -38.01 -14.27
C LYS A 354 -46.64 -38.26 -14.65
N GLN A 355 -47.54 -37.35 -14.29
CA GLN A 355 -48.93 -37.32 -14.75
C GLN A 355 -49.05 -36.30 -15.90
N LYS A 356 -49.99 -36.45 -16.83
CA LYS A 356 -50.02 -35.72 -18.11
C LYS A 356 -49.75 -34.19 -17.98
N PRO A 357 -49.05 -33.56 -18.94
CA PRO A 357 -48.66 -32.16 -18.87
C PRO A 357 -49.88 -31.26 -19.05
N GLY A 358 -50.44 -30.73 -17.96
CA GLY A 358 -51.68 -29.95 -17.99
C GLY A 358 -51.74 -28.72 -17.10
N GLN A 359 -50.90 -28.58 -16.08
CA GLN A 359 -50.96 -27.42 -15.18
C GLN A 359 -49.56 -26.86 -14.93
N GLN A 360 -49.24 -25.76 -15.63
CA GLN A 360 -48.13 -24.90 -15.27
C GLN A 360 -48.56 -24.08 -14.05
N THR A 361 -48.24 -24.57 -12.85
CA THR A 361 -48.32 -23.75 -11.65
C THR A 361 -47.19 -22.72 -11.71
N GLN A 362 -47.55 -21.44 -11.57
CA GLN A 362 -46.65 -20.30 -11.72
C GLN A 362 -45.37 -20.45 -10.86
N ASN A 363 -44.22 -20.19 -11.48
CA ASN A 363 -42.93 -20.16 -10.81
C ASN A 363 -42.79 -18.85 -10.02
N THR A 364 -43.33 -18.78 -8.81
CA THR A 364 -42.84 -17.83 -7.80
C THR A 364 -42.03 -18.58 -6.75
N PRO A 365 -40.79 -18.99 -7.06
CA PRO A 365 -39.91 -19.54 -6.04
C PRO A 365 -39.64 -18.46 -4.98
N CYS A 366 -39.83 -18.85 -3.73
CA CYS A 366 -39.40 -18.10 -2.55
C CYS A 366 -37.90 -17.74 -2.71
N PRO A 367 -37.53 -16.44 -2.71
CA PRO A 367 -36.19 -16.01 -3.06
C PRO A 367 -35.20 -16.40 -1.96
N SER A 368 -34.40 -17.45 -2.17
CA SER A 368 -33.05 -17.46 -1.60
C SER A 368 -32.19 -16.54 -2.44
N LEU A 369 -31.44 -15.65 -1.79
CA LEU A 369 -30.22 -15.10 -2.34
C LEU A 369 -29.40 -16.28 -2.91
N PRO A 370 -29.24 -16.40 -4.25
CA PRO A 370 -28.35 -17.41 -4.78
C PRO A 370 -26.95 -17.18 -4.20
N PRO A 371 -26.07 -18.19 -4.18
CA PRO A 371 -24.64 -17.97 -3.99
C PRO A 371 -24.12 -17.13 -5.18
N LEU A 372 -24.34 -15.81 -5.13
CA LEU A 372 -24.08 -14.80 -6.17
C LEU A 372 -22.58 -14.51 -6.38
N CYS A 373 -21.71 -15.38 -5.90
CA CYS A 373 -20.40 -14.96 -5.41
C CYS A 373 -19.24 -15.90 -5.71
N SER A 374 -19.35 -16.84 -6.66
CA SER A 374 -18.16 -17.54 -7.16
C SER A 374 -17.57 -16.80 -8.37
N HIS A 375 -16.60 -15.94 -8.08
CA HIS A 375 -15.52 -15.44 -8.94
C HIS A 375 -14.78 -16.48 -9.82
N PRO A 376 -15.01 -16.71 -11.13
CA PRO A 376 -14.10 -17.59 -11.90
C PRO A 376 -12.69 -17.01 -12.07
N CYS A 377 -12.48 -15.71 -11.80
CA CYS A 377 -11.15 -15.08 -11.77
C CYS A 377 -10.15 -15.78 -10.83
N SER A 378 -10.62 -16.59 -9.88
CA SER A 378 -9.77 -17.31 -8.91
C SER A 378 -8.77 -18.27 -9.55
N PHE A 379 -9.07 -18.75 -10.75
CA PHE A 379 -8.24 -19.71 -11.49
C PHE A 379 -7.45 -19.09 -12.65
N TYR A 380 -7.52 -17.75 -12.81
CA TYR A 380 -6.81 -17.00 -13.85
C TYR A 380 -5.88 -15.92 -13.25
N PRO A 381 -4.96 -16.28 -12.32
CA PRO A 381 -4.15 -15.30 -11.61
C PRO A 381 -3.31 -14.42 -12.55
N ARG A 382 -2.80 -14.98 -13.65
CA ARG A 382 -1.98 -14.25 -14.64
C ARG A 382 -2.76 -13.14 -15.35
N VAL A 383 -4.01 -13.40 -15.72
CA VAL A 383 -4.86 -12.39 -16.37
C VAL A 383 -5.23 -11.30 -15.38
N VAL A 384 -5.58 -11.68 -14.15
CA VAL A 384 -5.92 -10.73 -13.08
C VAL A 384 -4.74 -9.81 -12.77
N GLU A 385 -3.51 -10.35 -12.68
CA GLU A 385 -2.31 -9.53 -12.46
C GLU A 385 -2.03 -8.56 -13.61
N LYS A 386 -2.23 -8.99 -14.87
CA LYS A 386 -2.08 -8.10 -16.04
C LYS A 386 -3.11 -6.98 -16.04
N LEU A 387 -4.36 -7.29 -15.71
CA LEU A 387 -5.44 -6.30 -15.60
C LEU A 387 -5.18 -5.30 -14.48
N PHE A 388 -4.67 -5.78 -13.34
CA PHE A 388 -4.26 -4.92 -12.25
C PHE A 388 -3.11 -4.00 -12.68
N ALA A 389 -2.07 -4.52 -13.34
CA ALA A 389 -0.97 -3.70 -13.84
C ALA A 389 -1.45 -2.60 -14.80
N ALA A 390 -2.33 -2.93 -15.76
CA ALA A 390 -2.94 -1.95 -16.66
C ALA A 390 -3.77 -0.89 -15.91
N THR A 391 -4.50 -1.30 -14.86
CA THR A 391 -5.25 -0.37 -14.00
C THR A 391 -4.33 0.60 -13.26
N MET A 392 -3.15 0.15 -12.84
CA MET A 392 -2.18 0.96 -12.10
C MET A 392 -1.45 1.99 -12.99
N GLU A 393 -1.46 1.79 -14.31
CA GLU A 393 -0.90 2.74 -15.29
C GLU A 393 -1.85 3.89 -15.61
N GLU A 394 -3.17 3.71 -15.49
CA GLU A 394 -4.18 4.72 -15.87
C GLU A 394 -4.75 5.47 -14.64
N PRO A 395 -4.49 6.80 -14.49
CA PRO A 395 -4.89 7.55 -13.29
C PRO A 395 -6.39 7.56 -12.97
N SER A 396 -7.25 7.59 -14.01
CA SER A 396 -8.71 7.56 -13.87
C SER A 396 -9.22 6.25 -13.27
N MET A 397 -8.49 5.15 -13.48
CA MET A 397 -8.87 3.81 -13.06
C MET A 397 -8.31 3.44 -11.67
N LEU A 398 -7.34 4.19 -11.17
CA LEU A 398 -6.73 3.98 -9.84
C LEU A 398 -7.75 3.95 -8.71
N ARG A 399 -8.86 4.69 -8.83
CA ARG A 399 -9.95 4.70 -7.83
C ARG A 399 -10.62 3.35 -7.64
N PHE A 400 -10.52 2.47 -8.62
CA PHE A 400 -11.15 1.16 -8.65
C PHE A 400 -10.19 0.02 -8.31
N SER A 401 -8.90 0.32 -8.09
CA SER A 401 -7.85 -0.69 -7.84
C SER A 401 -8.12 -1.58 -6.62
N ILE A 402 -8.86 -1.10 -5.60
CA ILE A 402 -9.24 -1.89 -4.41
C ILE A 402 -10.13 -3.09 -4.73
N ALA A 403 -10.77 -3.11 -5.91
CA ALA A 403 -11.57 -4.24 -6.35
C ALA A 403 -10.76 -5.54 -6.47
N PHE A 404 -9.46 -5.46 -6.81
CA PHE A 404 -8.60 -6.63 -6.98
C PHE A 404 -8.24 -7.31 -5.64
N PRO A 405 -7.79 -6.60 -4.58
CA PRO A 405 -7.70 -7.18 -3.24
C PRO A 405 -9.03 -7.75 -2.74
N LEU A 406 -10.14 -7.04 -2.94
CA LEU A 406 -11.47 -7.51 -2.53
C LEU A 406 -11.91 -8.79 -3.25
N LEU A 407 -11.48 -8.97 -4.52
CA LEU A 407 -11.72 -10.19 -5.29
C LEU A 407 -11.14 -11.44 -4.61
N CYS A 408 -10.01 -11.30 -3.91
CA CYS A 408 -9.33 -12.41 -3.23
C CYS A 408 -10.20 -13.01 -2.10
N SER A 409 -11.11 -12.23 -1.50
CA SER A 409 -12.05 -12.73 -0.48
C SER A 409 -13.01 -13.81 -1.03
N HIS A 410 -13.28 -13.79 -2.33
CA HIS A 410 -14.21 -14.71 -2.99
C HIS A 410 -13.61 -16.09 -3.27
N PHE A 411 -12.29 -16.25 -3.21
CA PHE A 411 -11.62 -17.53 -3.49
C PHE A 411 -12.05 -18.63 -2.50
N SER A 412 -12.40 -18.25 -1.27
CA SER A 412 -12.95 -19.16 -0.25
C SER A 412 -14.22 -19.88 -0.69
N ARG A 413 -14.98 -19.28 -1.62
CA ARG A 413 -16.25 -19.82 -2.13
C ARG A 413 -16.07 -20.82 -3.28
N CYS A 414 -14.85 -20.98 -3.79
CA CYS A 414 -14.55 -21.89 -4.90
C CYS A 414 -14.21 -23.31 -4.44
N VAL A 415 -14.09 -23.52 -3.11
CA VAL A 415 -13.72 -24.80 -2.49
C VAL A 415 -14.94 -25.70 -2.36
N HIS A 416 -14.78 -26.99 -2.68
CA HIS A 416 -15.84 -27.99 -2.49
C HIS A 416 -15.49 -28.96 -1.34
N PRO A 417 -16.46 -29.36 -0.48
CA PRO A 417 -16.21 -30.28 0.64
C PRO A 417 -15.63 -31.65 0.23
N MET A 418 -15.84 -32.07 -1.02
CA MET A 418 -15.31 -33.33 -1.57
C MET A 418 -13.84 -33.23 -2.05
N CYS A 419 -13.23 -32.06 -2.01
CA CYS A 419 -11.83 -31.82 -2.38
C CYS A 419 -11.18 -30.90 -1.33
N PRO A 420 -11.02 -31.32 -0.06
CA PRO A 420 -10.39 -30.50 0.96
C PRO A 420 -8.90 -30.20 0.67
N GLU A 421 -8.25 -31.01 -0.16
CA GLU A 421 -6.82 -30.91 -0.49
C GLU A 421 -6.46 -29.61 -1.22
N GLU A 422 -7.41 -29.01 -1.94
CA GLU A 422 -7.19 -27.76 -2.68
C GLU A 422 -7.27 -26.51 -1.78
N HIS A 423 -7.87 -26.62 -0.60
CA HIS A 423 -8.10 -25.50 0.31
C HIS A 423 -6.81 -24.75 0.70
N PRO A 424 -5.74 -25.41 1.21
CA PRO A 424 -4.52 -24.71 1.61
C PRO A 424 -3.83 -24.04 0.41
N GLN A 425 -3.90 -24.65 -0.77
CA GLN A 425 -3.30 -24.10 -1.99
C GLN A 425 -4.03 -22.82 -2.43
N LEU A 426 -5.36 -22.86 -2.47
CA LEU A 426 -6.17 -21.69 -2.83
C LEU A 426 -6.04 -20.55 -1.81
N GLN A 427 -5.95 -20.88 -0.51
CA GLN A 427 -5.72 -19.91 0.54
C GLN A 427 -4.37 -19.20 0.34
N ALA A 428 -3.29 -19.95 0.10
CA ALA A 428 -1.96 -19.38 -0.12
C ALA A 428 -1.92 -18.47 -1.37
N VAL A 429 -2.56 -18.88 -2.46
CA VAL A 429 -2.65 -18.07 -3.70
C VAL A 429 -3.46 -16.79 -3.46
N ALA A 430 -4.62 -16.88 -2.79
CA ALA A 430 -5.47 -15.72 -2.52
C ALA A 430 -4.78 -14.69 -1.62
N LEU A 431 -4.11 -15.14 -0.55
CA LEU A 431 -3.37 -14.27 0.35
C LEU A 431 -2.14 -13.66 -0.35
N GLY A 432 -1.41 -14.45 -1.14
CA GLY A 432 -0.26 -13.98 -1.91
C GLY A 432 -0.64 -12.88 -2.91
N LEU A 433 -1.73 -13.06 -3.66
CA LEU A 433 -2.25 -12.04 -4.59
C LEU A 433 -2.75 -10.80 -3.85
N CYS A 434 -3.49 -10.98 -2.76
CA CYS A 434 -4.00 -9.87 -1.95
C CYS A 434 -2.85 -9.00 -1.41
N ASN A 435 -1.81 -9.62 -0.85
CA ASN A 435 -0.62 -8.91 -0.38
C ASN A 435 0.08 -8.17 -1.52
N LYS A 436 0.31 -8.84 -2.65
CA LYS A 436 0.97 -8.25 -3.82
C LYS A 436 0.22 -7.01 -4.35
N PHE A 437 -1.11 -7.07 -4.46
CA PHE A 437 -1.90 -5.93 -4.91
C PHE A 437 -1.84 -4.75 -3.94
N LEU A 438 -1.99 -5.01 -2.63
CA LEU A 438 -1.95 -3.95 -1.61
C LEU A 438 -0.55 -3.33 -1.47
N GLU A 439 0.50 -4.14 -1.53
CA GLU A 439 1.88 -3.65 -1.54
C GLU A 439 2.15 -2.73 -2.73
N GLU A 440 1.68 -3.11 -3.93
CA GLU A 440 1.88 -2.31 -5.13
C GLU A 440 1.08 -1.00 -5.11
N MET A 441 -0.17 -1.04 -4.63
CA MET A 441 -0.98 0.17 -4.39
C MET A 441 -0.31 1.11 -3.38
N ALA A 442 0.14 0.56 -2.24
CA ALA A 442 0.86 1.31 -1.22
C ALA A 442 2.18 1.88 -1.73
N ARG A 443 2.91 1.12 -2.56
CA ARG A 443 4.18 1.54 -3.18
C ARG A 443 3.97 2.71 -4.13
N GLN A 444 2.97 2.67 -5.00
CA GLN A 444 2.67 3.76 -5.93
C GLN A 444 2.16 5.00 -5.19
N ALA A 445 1.27 4.84 -4.22
CA ALA A 445 0.79 5.94 -3.38
C ALA A 445 1.95 6.59 -2.60
N SER A 446 2.79 5.80 -1.94
CA SER A 446 3.98 6.28 -1.23
C SER A 446 4.96 6.98 -2.17
N SER A 447 5.22 6.44 -3.36
CA SER A 447 6.06 7.13 -4.36
C SER A 447 5.49 8.49 -4.75
N CYS A 448 4.21 8.55 -5.07
CA CYS A 448 3.53 9.79 -5.45
C CYS A 448 3.56 10.83 -4.31
N ILE A 449 3.42 10.40 -3.06
CA ILE A 449 3.54 11.27 -1.88
C ILE A 449 4.96 11.83 -1.77
N MET A 450 5.97 10.98 -1.90
CA MET A 450 7.38 11.41 -1.80
C MET A 450 7.79 12.34 -2.94
N ASP A 451 7.30 12.09 -4.16
CA ASP A 451 7.54 12.97 -5.31
C ASP A 451 6.86 14.34 -5.10
N ALA A 452 5.64 14.37 -4.56
CA ALA A 452 4.96 15.61 -4.19
C ALA A 452 5.68 16.35 -3.05
N CYS A 453 6.18 15.63 -2.03
CA CYS A 453 7.03 16.21 -0.99
C CYS A 453 8.29 16.85 -1.59
N ALA A 454 8.95 16.19 -2.56
CA ALA A 454 10.13 16.71 -3.22
C ALA A 454 9.84 17.99 -4.00
N GLU A 455 8.71 18.06 -4.71
CA GLU A 455 8.26 19.29 -5.37
C GLU A 455 7.98 20.42 -4.36
N HIS A 456 7.32 20.13 -3.25
CA HIS A 456 7.11 21.10 -2.17
C HIS A 456 8.42 21.57 -1.52
N HIS A 457 9.41 20.68 -1.41
CA HIS A 457 10.76 21.03 -0.97
C HIS A 457 11.44 21.97 -1.97
N ASN A 458 11.40 21.68 -3.28
CA ASN A 458 11.95 22.56 -4.31
C ASN A 458 11.34 23.98 -4.27
N LEU A 459 10.02 24.08 -4.02
CA LEU A 459 9.34 25.36 -3.85
C LEU A 459 9.79 26.08 -2.57
N SER A 460 10.00 25.34 -1.49
CA SER A 460 10.49 25.89 -0.22
C SER A 460 11.96 26.34 -0.32
N GLU A 461 12.78 25.64 -1.10
CA GLU A 461 14.17 26.00 -1.36
C GLU A 461 14.26 27.37 -2.06
N GLN A 462 13.35 27.67 -3.00
CA GLN A 462 13.30 28.97 -3.69
C GLN A 462 13.07 30.16 -2.75
N LEU A 463 12.53 29.92 -1.54
CA LEU A 463 12.30 30.94 -0.52
C LEU A 463 13.56 31.24 0.32
N LEU A 464 14.63 30.44 0.18
CA LEU A 464 15.86 30.65 0.95
C LEU A 464 16.51 32.00 0.63
N PRO A 465 17.13 32.67 1.63
CA PRO A 465 17.78 33.98 1.45
C PRO A 465 18.83 34.01 0.33
N LYS A 466 19.48 32.87 0.04
CA LYS A 466 20.49 32.72 -1.02
C LYS A 466 19.98 33.18 -2.41
N HIS A 467 18.70 33.02 -2.70
CA HIS A 467 18.12 33.41 -3.99
C HIS A 467 17.88 34.93 -4.11
N CYS A 468 17.90 35.67 -3.00
CA CYS A 468 17.74 37.13 -2.98
C CYS A 468 19.02 37.89 -3.39
N ALA A 469 20.18 37.23 -3.45
CA ALA A 469 21.46 37.87 -3.74
C ALA A 469 21.48 38.67 -5.06
N SER A 470 20.86 38.12 -6.11
CA SER A 470 20.76 38.80 -7.42
C SER A 470 19.92 40.09 -7.34
N THR A 471 18.84 40.07 -6.57
CA THR A 471 17.96 41.23 -6.33
C THR A 471 18.70 42.32 -5.55
N VAL A 472 19.44 41.95 -4.51
CA VAL A 472 20.25 42.88 -3.72
C VAL A 472 21.36 43.50 -4.57
N SER A 473 22.07 42.69 -5.36
CA SER A 473 23.10 43.16 -6.29
C SER A 473 22.54 44.15 -7.33
N LYS A 474 21.39 43.82 -7.93
CA LYS A 474 20.67 44.71 -8.87
C LYS A 474 20.23 46.02 -8.20
N ALA A 475 19.76 45.98 -6.95
CA ALA A 475 19.38 47.17 -6.19
C ALA A 475 20.58 48.07 -5.82
N ARG A 476 21.71 47.46 -5.44
CA ARG A 476 22.97 48.18 -5.13
C ARG A 476 23.56 48.83 -6.38
N ASN A 477 23.62 48.11 -7.50
CA ASN A 477 24.20 48.60 -8.75
C ASN A 477 23.34 49.66 -9.46
N LYS A 478 22.02 49.67 -9.24
CA LYS A 478 21.13 50.76 -9.70
C LYS A 478 21.46 52.12 -9.08
N LYS A 479 22.10 52.17 -7.90
CA LYS A 479 22.55 53.43 -7.28
C LYS A 479 23.86 53.97 -7.88
N THR A 480 24.61 53.18 -8.64
CA THR A 480 25.97 53.53 -9.08
C THR A 480 26.16 53.76 -10.59
N LEU A 481 25.18 53.47 -11.48
CA LEU A 481 25.33 53.78 -12.92
C LEU A 481 24.00 54.05 -13.67
N LYS A 482 23.95 55.19 -14.39
CA LYS A 482 23.08 55.47 -15.54
C LYS A 482 23.70 54.85 -16.80
N HIS A 483 23.52 53.56 -17.06
CA HIS A 483 23.72 52.98 -18.40
C HIS A 483 22.71 51.84 -18.65
N PRO A 484 22.21 51.67 -19.88
CA PRO A 484 21.12 50.74 -20.16
C PRO A 484 21.62 49.29 -20.04
N ALA A 485 20.83 48.46 -19.35
CA ALA A 485 21.13 47.05 -19.11
C ALA A 485 21.17 46.25 -20.42
N LYS A 486 22.16 45.37 -20.56
CA LYS A 486 22.20 44.32 -21.61
C LYS A 486 20.99 43.40 -21.44
N LYS A 487 20.13 43.33 -22.47
CA LYS A 487 19.12 42.27 -22.66
C LYS A 487 19.84 40.92 -22.74
N GLY A 488 19.53 39.98 -21.85
CA GLY A 488 20.05 38.62 -21.98
C GLY A 488 19.75 37.64 -20.85
N GLU A 489 19.55 38.09 -19.60
CA GLU A 489 19.16 37.15 -18.54
C GLU A 489 17.65 36.95 -18.48
N PRO A 490 17.12 35.72 -18.57
CA PRO A 490 15.73 35.45 -18.27
C PRO A 490 15.46 35.87 -16.83
N GLU A 491 14.48 36.74 -16.64
CA GLU A 491 14.04 37.15 -15.31
C GLU A 491 13.47 35.90 -14.62
N ARG A 492 14.10 35.43 -13.54
CA ARG A 492 13.58 34.31 -12.75
C ARG A 492 12.18 34.68 -12.27
N ASP A 493 11.22 33.80 -12.55
CA ASP A 493 9.86 33.94 -12.04
C ASP A 493 9.89 34.01 -10.51
N LYS A 494 9.07 34.90 -9.94
CA LYS A 494 8.98 35.07 -8.50
C LYS A 494 8.21 33.88 -7.89
N PRO A 495 8.59 33.42 -6.69
CA PRO A 495 7.80 32.43 -5.97
C PRO A 495 6.33 32.85 -5.87
N GLY A 496 5.41 31.92 -6.19
CA GLY A 496 3.97 32.14 -6.28
C GLY A 496 3.46 32.29 -7.72
N ALA A 497 4.34 32.49 -8.71
CA ALA A 497 3.95 32.52 -10.13
C ALA A 497 3.48 31.15 -10.62
N GLU A 498 4.08 30.07 -10.13
CA GLU A 498 3.72 28.68 -10.44
C GLU A 498 2.28 28.34 -9.99
N SER A 499 1.78 29.04 -8.97
CA SER A 499 0.43 28.86 -8.42
C SER A 499 -0.65 29.67 -9.16
N GLN A 500 -0.25 30.64 -10.01
CA GLN A 500 -1.19 31.48 -10.76
C GLN A 500 -1.70 30.79 -12.03
N ARG A 501 -2.67 29.89 -11.86
CA ARG A 501 -3.26 29.13 -12.97
C ARG A 501 -4.11 30.00 -13.89
N LYS A 502 -3.82 29.96 -15.18
CA LYS A 502 -4.59 30.65 -16.24
C LYS A 502 -5.70 29.77 -16.82
N ASP A 503 -5.41 28.50 -17.08
CA ASP A 503 -6.35 27.52 -17.63
C ASP A 503 -6.11 26.14 -16.97
N ARG A 504 -7.17 25.35 -16.78
CA ARG A 504 -7.12 24.00 -16.21
C ARG A 504 -6.70 22.94 -17.23
N THR A 505 -6.76 23.24 -18.52
CA THR A 505 -6.25 22.36 -19.58
C THR A 505 -4.73 22.18 -19.53
N LEU A 506 -4.03 23.18 -18.99
CA LEU A 506 -2.57 23.13 -18.75
C LEU A 506 -2.30 22.35 -17.45
N THR A 507 -2.07 21.05 -17.59
CA THR A 507 -1.75 20.17 -16.44
C THR A 507 -0.29 20.28 -16.04
N THR A 508 -0.03 20.76 -14.83
CA THR A 508 1.32 20.78 -14.22
C THR A 508 1.73 19.39 -13.70
N ASN A 509 3.00 19.22 -13.30
CA ASN A 509 3.44 17.99 -12.64
C ASN A 509 2.67 17.76 -11.33
N MET A 510 2.53 18.82 -10.52
CA MET A 510 1.76 18.79 -9.27
C MET A 510 0.30 18.39 -9.49
N ASP A 511 -0.35 18.81 -10.59
CA ASP A 511 -1.71 18.37 -10.91
C ASP A 511 -1.80 16.85 -11.10
N LYS A 512 -0.83 16.27 -11.80
CA LYS A 512 -0.79 14.83 -12.07
C LYS A 512 -0.57 14.04 -10.78
N LEU A 513 0.32 14.52 -9.92
CA LEU A 513 0.57 13.92 -8.60
C LEU A 513 -0.67 14.01 -7.71
N HIS A 514 -1.31 15.18 -7.62
CA HIS A 514 -2.53 15.35 -6.83
C HIS A 514 -3.69 14.52 -7.35
N LEU A 515 -3.88 14.41 -8.67
CA LEU A 515 -4.92 13.56 -9.25
C LEU A 515 -4.67 12.08 -8.91
N THR A 516 -3.45 11.60 -9.15
CA THR A 516 -3.04 10.22 -8.84
C THR A 516 -3.26 9.90 -7.35
N LEU A 517 -2.83 10.80 -6.47
CA LEU A 517 -2.99 10.65 -5.03
C LEU A 517 -4.45 10.66 -4.60
N ALA A 518 -5.27 11.55 -5.16
CA ALA A 518 -6.70 11.61 -4.86
C ALA A 518 -7.41 10.32 -5.29
N GLU A 519 -7.17 9.83 -6.51
CA GLU A 519 -7.80 8.61 -7.01
C GLU A 519 -7.35 7.38 -6.21
N LEU A 520 -6.05 7.24 -5.88
CA LEU A 520 -5.56 6.17 -5.00
C LEU A 520 -6.10 6.26 -3.57
N SER A 521 -6.27 7.48 -3.03
CA SER A 521 -6.82 7.66 -1.69
C SER A 521 -8.27 7.19 -1.58
N LEU A 522 -9.08 7.40 -2.63
CA LEU A 522 -10.46 6.89 -2.70
C LEU A 522 -10.49 5.36 -2.69
N SER A 523 -9.52 4.74 -3.36
CA SER A 523 -9.37 3.28 -3.42
C SER A 523 -8.95 2.69 -2.07
N LEU A 524 -7.87 3.21 -1.47
CA LEU A 524 -7.33 2.71 -0.20
C LEU A 524 -8.27 2.95 0.99
N ASN A 525 -9.03 4.05 0.99
CA ASN A 525 -10.02 4.35 2.03
C ASN A 525 -11.39 3.74 1.79
N HIS A 526 -11.58 3.00 0.70
CA HIS A 526 -12.90 2.44 0.38
C HIS A 526 -13.40 1.48 1.47
N VAL A 527 -12.49 0.69 2.05
CA VAL A 527 -12.80 -0.31 3.08
C VAL A 527 -11.74 -0.25 4.19
N PRO A 528 -12.12 -0.13 5.47
CA PRO A 528 -11.15 -0.07 6.57
C PRO A 528 -10.42 -1.40 6.75
N ASN A 529 -11.15 -2.52 6.69
CA ASN A 529 -10.59 -3.87 6.71
C ASN A 529 -11.55 -4.86 6.03
N PHE A 530 -11.00 -5.97 5.54
CA PHE A 530 -11.78 -7.08 4.99
C PHE A 530 -11.10 -8.42 5.29
N THR A 531 -11.86 -9.51 5.16
CA THR A 531 -11.39 -10.85 5.50
C THR A 531 -11.12 -11.70 4.25
N VAL A 532 -9.95 -12.33 4.18
CA VAL A 532 -9.57 -13.31 3.15
C VAL A 532 -9.19 -14.62 3.85
N PHE A 533 -9.98 -15.69 3.65
CA PHE A 533 -9.76 -16.99 4.32
C PHE A 533 -9.43 -16.82 5.83
N GLU A 534 -10.31 -16.11 6.56
CA GLU A 534 -10.20 -15.81 7.99
C GLU A 534 -9.09 -14.81 8.41
N HIS A 535 -8.22 -14.39 7.48
CA HIS A 535 -7.21 -13.37 7.75
C HIS A 535 -7.81 -11.99 7.56
N THR A 536 -7.63 -11.10 8.54
CA THR A 536 -8.09 -9.70 8.45
C THR A 536 -6.97 -8.86 7.83
N VAL A 537 -7.30 -8.16 6.75
CA VAL A 537 -6.36 -7.32 5.99
C VAL A 537 -6.80 -5.86 6.08
N THR A 538 -5.85 -4.98 6.39
CA THR A 538 -6.07 -3.54 6.59
C THR A 538 -5.22 -2.75 5.58
N PRO A 539 -5.80 -2.22 4.48
CA PRO A 539 -5.04 -1.52 3.44
C PRO A 539 -4.20 -0.34 3.94
N ALA A 540 -4.71 0.42 4.92
CA ALA A 540 -4.04 1.58 5.48
C ALA A 540 -2.66 1.27 6.10
N GLU A 541 -2.50 0.10 6.72
CA GLU A 541 -1.25 -0.31 7.36
C GLU A 541 -0.12 -0.56 6.34
N TYR A 542 -0.45 -1.05 5.14
CA TYR A 542 0.52 -1.23 4.05
C TYR A 542 1.09 0.12 3.61
N LEU A 543 0.23 1.13 3.48
CA LEU A 543 0.66 2.49 3.14
C LEU A 543 1.48 3.11 4.28
N SER A 544 1.06 2.96 5.53
CA SER A 544 1.79 3.46 6.70
C SER A 544 3.22 2.93 6.75
N SER A 545 3.39 1.61 6.64
CA SER A 545 4.72 0.97 6.68
C SER A 545 5.62 1.37 5.52
N GLN A 546 5.08 1.45 4.30
CA GLN A 546 5.84 1.91 3.12
C GLN A 546 6.23 3.39 3.24
N LEU A 547 5.34 4.23 3.77
CA LEU A 547 5.59 5.66 3.96
C LEU A 547 6.67 5.89 5.03
N GLU A 548 6.62 5.18 6.17
CA GLU A 548 7.67 5.23 7.20
C GLU A 548 9.04 4.92 6.61
N THR A 549 9.16 3.81 5.88
CA THR A 549 10.42 3.37 5.27
C THR A 549 10.98 4.38 4.28
N ARG A 550 10.12 4.92 3.39
CA ARG A 550 10.56 5.90 2.40
C ARG A 550 10.86 7.26 3.01
N PHE A 551 10.09 7.69 4.02
CA PHE A 551 10.32 8.95 4.69
C PHE A 551 11.67 8.96 5.42
N THR A 552 12.01 7.89 6.14
CA THR A 552 13.35 7.71 6.75
C THR A 552 14.47 7.87 5.73
N LYS A 553 14.37 7.19 4.57
CA LYS A 553 15.37 7.28 3.50
C LYS A 553 15.47 8.68 2.89
N ALA A 554 14.35 9.36 2.69
CA ALA A 554 14.36 10.72 2.15
C ALA A 554 14.99 11.74 3.11
N ILE A 555 14.78 11.60 4.42
CA ILE A 555 15.42 12.46 5.41
C ILE A 555 16.94 12.35 5.34
N VAL A 556 17.46 11.13 5.31
CA VAL A 556 18.90 10.89 5.19
C VAL A 556 19.42 11.39 3.84
N ALA A 557 18.66 11.20 2.75
CA ALA A 557 19.03 11.68 1.42
C ALA A 557 19.09 13.22 1.33
N MET A 558 18.24 13.94 2.07
CA MET A 558 18.27 15.41 2.16
C MET A 558 19.60 15.94 2.72
N ALA A 559 20.29 15.16 3.57
CA ALA A 559 21.59 15.56 4.10
C ALA A 559 22.71 15.53 3.03
N GLY A 560 22.51 14.82 1.91
CA GLY A 560 23.44 14.79 0.78
C GLY A 560 24.86 14.33 1.13
N TYR A 561 25.04 13.56 2.21
CA TYR A 561 26.36 13.26 2.75
C TYR A 561 27.17 12.32 1.84
N SER A 562 28.35 12.80 1.43
CA SER A 562 29.31 12.05 0.64
C SER A 562 30.63 11.94 1.40
N GLN A 563 30.97 10.73 1.87
CA GLN A 563 32.21 10.50 2.61
C GLN A 563 33.46 10.78 1.75
N ALA A 564 33.37 10.62 0.42
CA ALA A 564 34.48 10.83 -0.49
C ALA A 564 34.80 12.32 -0.71
N THR A 565 33.78 13.18 -0.77
CA THR A 565 33.93 14.63 -1.00
C THR A 565 33.86 15.45 0.29
N GLN A 566 33.51 14.83 1.42
CA GLN A 566 33.21 15.49 2.70
C GLN A 566 32.15 16.59 2.58
N GLU A 567 31.24 16.45 1.61
CA GLU A 567 30.13 17.38 1.41
C GLU A 567 28.91 16.94 2.23
N VAL A 568 28.25 17.89 2.87
CA VAL A 568 26.97 17.72 3.57
C VAL A 568 26.12 18.96 3.36
N ALA A 569 24.81 18.79 3.30
CA ALA A 569 23.86 19.90 3.25
C ALA A 569 23.84 20.66 4.58
N ARG A 570 23.58 21.97 4.52
CA ARG A 570 23.50 22.82 5.71
C ARG A 570 22.31 22.42 6.58
N PRO A 571 22.45 22.37 7.91
CA PRO A 571 21.34 22.07 8.81
C PRO A 571 20.08 22.90 8.54
N SER A 572 20.21 24.20 8.26
CA SER A 572 19.07 25.07 7.94
C SER A 572 18.34 24.68 6.65
N GLU A 573 19.06 24.24 5.62
CA GLU A 573 18.48 23.80 4.35
C GLU A 573 17.73 22.47 4.52
N VAL A 574 18.33 21.54 5.25
CA VAL A 574 17.70 20.25 5.59
C VAL A 574 16.46 20.47 6.45
N LEU A 575 16.50 21.39 7.41
CA LEU A 575 15.36 21.74 8.25
C LEU A 575 14.20 22.34 7.44
N VAL A 576 14.47 23.25 6.50
CA VAL A 576 13.43 23.80 5.61
C VAL A 576 12.81 22.70 4.74
N GLY A 577 13.62 21.79 4.20
CA GLY A 577 13.13 20.65 3.45
C GLY A 577 12.28 19.68 4.28
N LEU A 578 12.75 19.36 5.49
CA LEU A 578 12.01 18.54 6.43
C LEU A 578 10.68 19.18 6.83
N GLY A 579 10.68 20.49 7.09
CA GLY A 579 9.47 21.26 7.37
C GLY A 579 8.45 21.21 6.23
N ALA A 580 8.91 21.28 4.98
CA ALA A 580 8.05 21.14 3.80
C ALA A 580 7.41 19.74 3.71
N TYR A 581 8.22 18.69 3.90
CA TYR A 581 7.75 17.30 3.94
C TYR A 581 6.72 17.08 5.05
N VAL A 582 7.04 17.49 6.29
CA VAL A 582 6.17 17.32 7.45
C VAL A 582 4.84 18.06 7.26
N THR A 583 4.86 19.30 6.77
CA THR A 583 3.65 20.10 6.54
C THR A 583 2.75 19.44 5.49
N PHE A 584 3.34 18.97 4.39
CA PHE A 584 2.58 18.29 3.34
C PHE A 584 2.01 16.96 3.84
N LEU A 585 2.81 16.11 4.50
CA LEU A 585 2.35 14.84 5.07
C LEU A 585 1.22 15.03 6.10
N GLN A 586 1.30 16.05 6.95
CA GLN A 586 0.23 16.40 7.88
C GLN A 586 -1.07 16.77 7.14
N SER A 587 -0.97 17.55 6.05
CA SER A 587 -2.14 17.94 5.24
C SER A 587 -2.83 16.74 4.58
N LEU A 588 -2.08 15.68 4.28
CA LEU A 588 -2.60 14.46 3.66
C LEU A 588 -3.29 13.51 4.64
N GLY A 589 -3.13 13.69 5.95
CA GLY A 589 -3.66 12.77 6.96
C GLY A 589 -5.17 12.54 6.83
N HIS A 590 -5.94 13.60 6.55
CA HIS A 590 -7.38 13.48 6.35
C HIS A 590 -7.76 12.80 5.02
N LEU A 591 -6.99 13.06 3.96
CA LEU A 591 -7.24 12.49 2.64
C LEU A 591 -6.97 10.98 2.62
N LEU A 592 -5.95 10.53 3.34
CA LEU A 592 -5.49 9.13 3.35
C LEU A 592 -6.03 8.30 4.51
N GLY A 593 -6.77 8.91 5.45
CA GLY A 593 -7.27 8.18 6.63
C GLY A 593 -6.16 7.63 7.53
N LEU A 594 -4.96 8.21 7.48
CA LEU A 594 -3.77 7.77 8.22
C LEU A 594 -3.48 8.67 9.41
N ASP A 595 -2.97 8.08 10.49
CA ASP A 595 -2.35 8.84 11.58
C ASP A 595 -0.92 9.26 11.19
N THR A 596 -0.83 10.28 10.35
CA THR A 596 0.45 10.86 9.91
C THR A 596 1.26 11.42 11.07
N GLY A 597 0.60 11.82 12.17
CA GLY A 597 1.27 12.26 13.39
C GLY A 597 2.07 11.15 14.07
N ARG A 598 1.56 9.91 14.07
CA ARG A 598 2.32 8.74 14.56
C ARG A 598 3.53 8.43 13.68
N ILE A 599 3.35 8.42 12.36
CA ILE A 599 4.43 8.16 11.37
C ILE A 599 5.56 9.18 11.54
N ILE A 600 5.22 10.47 11.54
CA ILE A 600 6.20 11.56 11.66
C ILE A 600 6.96 11.46 12.98
N ARG A 601 6.27 11.28 14.11
CA ARG A 601 6.92 11.15 15.42
C ARG A 601 7.84 9.93 15.49
N GLY A 602 7.40 8.79 14.95
CA GLY A 602 8.20 7.56 14.92
C GLY A 602 9.49 7.74 14.13
N VAL A 603 9.41 8.29 12.92
CA VAL A 603 10.57 8.48 12.04
C VAL A 603 11.52 9.56 12.58
N LEU A 604 11.01 10.73 13.00
CA LEU A 604 11.85 11.82 13.50
C LEU A 604 12.59 11.43 14.78
N LEU A 605 11.92 10.72 15.70
CA LEU A 605 12.56 10.27 16.93
C LEU A 605 13.72 9.30 16.64
N GLN A 606 13.57 8.41 15.65
CA GLN A 606 14.66 7.51 15.24
C GLN A 606 15.86 8.28 14.70
N GLN A 607 15.66 9.41 14.00
CA GLN A 607 16.76 10.23 13.46
C GLN A 607 17.63 10.88 14.56
N THR A 608 17.10 11.03 15.78
CA THR A 608 17.84 11.54 16.95
C THR A 608 18.79 10.52 17.58
N GLN A 609 18.61 9.23 17.26
CA GLN A 609 19.46 8.14 17.72
C GLN A 609 20.63 7.96 16.76
N PRO A 610 21.76 7.35 17.16
CA PRO A 610 22.90 7.15 16.26
C PRO A 610 22.61 6.14 15.12
N ARG A 611 21.69 5.20 15.34
CA ARG A 611 21.23 4.25 14.33
C ARG A 611 19.72 4.16 14.36
N ASP A 612 19.12 3.94 13.20
CA ASP A 612 17.68 3.70 13.10
C ASP A 612 17.30 2.26 13.49
N ALA A 613 16.01 1.93 13.38
CA ALA A 613 15.51 0.58 13.70
C ALA A 613 16.04 -0.52 12.75
N ALA A 614 16.52 -0.16 11.55
CA ALA A 614 17.13 -1.07 10.59
C ALA A 614 18.65 -1.20 10.79
N GLY A 615 19.25 -0.38 11.67
CA GLY A 615 20.68 -0.33 11.92
C GLY A 615 21.46 0.60 10.99
N GLU A 616 20.77 1.41 10.18
CA GLU A 616 21.34 2.39 9.26
C GLU A 616 21.75 3.69 9.98
N GLN A 617 22.63 4.46 9.35
CA GLN A 617 23.08 5.75 9.89
C GLN A 617 22.00 6.82 9.79
N THR A 618 21.84 7.59 10.86
CA THR A 618 20.88 8.69 10.96
C THR A 618 21.55 10.05 10.73
N LEU A 619 20.73 11.11 10.64
CA LEU A 619 21.23 12.49 10.64
C LEU A 619 22.18 12.78 11.80
N THR A 620 21.88 12.26 13.00
CA THR A 620 22.71 12.44 14.19
C THR A 620 24.14 11.95 13.96
N THR A 621 24.30 10.73 13.44
CA THR A 621 25.63 10.16 13.17
C THR A 621 26.32 10.88 12.02
N ILE A 622 25.59 11.23 10.96
CA ILE A 622 26.13 11.91 9.78
C ILE A 622 26.70 13.28 10.15
N TYR A 623 25.91 14.13 10.82
CA TYR A 623 26.38 15.45 11.25
C TYR A 623 27.47 15.36 12.31
N THR A 624 27.35 14.44 13.29
CA THR A 624 28.40 14.26 14.31
C THR A 624 29.75 13.92 13.67
N ASN A 625 29.76 12.96 12.74
CA ASN A 625 30.98 12.58 12.03
C ASN A 625 31.52 13.73 11.17
N TRP A 626 30.66 14.45 10.46
CA TRP A 626 31.08 15.56 9.61
C TRP A 626 31.68 16.72 10.42
N TYR A 627 31.07 17.13 11.53
CA TYR A 627 31.62 18.19 12.38
C TYR A 627 32.98 17.83 12.98
N LEU A 628 33.18 16.55 13.35
CA LEU A 628 34.46 16.07 13.89
C LEU A 628 35.55 15.95 12.81
N GLU A 629 35.25 15.24 11.71
CA GLU A 629 36.24 14.86 10.69
C GLU A 629 36.47 15.92 9.61
N ALA A 630 35.52 16.83 9.38
CA ALA A 630 35.67 17.92 8.43
C ALA A 630 35.94 19.26 9.14
N LEU A 631 34.97 19.78 9.92
CA LEU A 631 35.07 21.13 10.48
C LEU A 631 36.17 21.24 11.56
N LEU A 632 36.09 20.45 12.62
CA LEU A 632 37.03 20.55 13.76
C LEU A 632 38.43 20.04 13.41
N ARG A 633 38.53 19.06 12.51
CA ARG A 633 39.83 18.64 11.97
C ARG A 633 40.53 19.76 11.22
N GLN A 634 39.83 20.50 10.35
CA GLN A 634 40.41 21.65 9.64
C GLN A 634 40.69 22.84 10.58
N ALA A 635 39.93 23.01 11.66
CA ALA A 635 40.25 23.95 12.74
C ALA A 635 41.59 23.60 13.40
N SER A 636 41.81 22.34 13.75
CA SER A 636 43.08 21.88 14.34
C SER A 636 44.29 22.03 13.40
N MET A 637 44.05 22.07 12.08
CA MET A 637 45.06 22.32 11.05
C MET A 637 45.34 23.82 10.83
N GLY A 638 44.58 24.71 11.48
CA GLY A 638 44.72 26.17 11.39
C GLY A 638 44.13 26.78 10.11
N ALA A 639 43.23 26.07 9.42
CA ALA A 639 42.50 26.57 8.25
C ALA A 639 41.18 27.26 8.63
N ILE A 640 40.64 26.92 9.80
CA ILE A 640 39.40 27.48 10.35
C ILE A 640 39.71 28.07 11.72
N VAL A 641 39.18 29.25 12.01
CA VAL A 641 39.39 29.97 13.28
C VAL A 641 38.05 30.38 13.86
N LEU A 642 37.92 30.32 15.18
CA LEU A 642 36.75 30.83 15.89
C LEU A 642 36.72 32.36 15.83
N ALA A 643 35.61 32.95 15.39
CA ALA A 643 35.38 34.39 15.38
C ALA A 643 34.26 34.74 16.38
N PRO A 644 34.60 35.08 17.64
CA PRO A 644 33.62 35.44 18.67
C PRO A 644 32.68 36.58 18.28
N ALA A 645 33.17 37.58 17.52
CA ALA A 645 32.36 38.70 17.03
C ALA A 645 31.17 38.23 16.17
N LEU A 646 31.37 37.16 15.41
CA LEU A 646 30.37 36.58 14.51
C LEU A 646 29.63 35.40 15.16
N GLN A 647 30.05 34.96 16.36
CA GLN A 647 29.57 33.77 17.04
C GLN A 647 29.57 32.53 16.11
N ALA A 648 30.65 32.36 15.34
CA ALA A 648 30.80 31.31 14.36
C ALA A 648 32.27 30.94 14.13
N PHE A 649 32.53 29.79 13.52
CA PHE A 649 33.84 29.47 12.95
C PHE A 649 33.95 30.04 11.53
N THR A 650 35.09 30.65 11.20
CA THR A 650 35.34 31.27 9.90
C THR A 650 36.54 30.64 9.22
N THR A 651 36.46 30.47 7.90
CA THR A 651 37.59 29.99 7.08
C THR A 651 38.60 31.11 6.87
N VAL A 652 39.89 30.78 7.01
CA VAL A 652 40.99 31.70 6.75
C VAL A 652 41.44 31.52 5.30
N PRO A 653 41.43 32.57 4.45
CA PRO A 653 41.86 32.44 3.05
C PRO A 653 43.37 32.13 2.97
N ARG A 654 43.71 30.89 2.61
CA ARG A 654 45.09 30.38 2.43
C ARG A 654 45.14 29.43 1.23
N GLU A 655 46.34 29.21 0.65
CA GLU A 655 46.52 28.22 -0.43
C GLU A 655 46.19 26.80 0.08
N GLY A 656 45.10 26.22 -0.44
CA GLY A 656 44.51 24.96 0.06
C GLY A 656 43.17 25.15 0.79
N GLU A 657 42.34 26.09 0.35
CA GLU A 657 41.03 26.39 0.96
C GLU A 657 40.16 25.13 1.12
N PRO A 658 39.49 24.97 2.28
CA PRO A 658 38.47 23.94 2.42
C PRO A 658 37.35 24.16 1.39
N SER A 659 36.76 23.07 0.90
CA SER A 659 35.67 23.11 -0.10
C SER A 659 34.38 23.77 0.40
N PHE A 660 34.31 24.13 1.68
CA PHE A 660 33.14 24.70 2.34
C PHE A 660 33.50 25.91 3.20
N SER A 661 32.54 26.82 3.38
CA SER A 661 32.65 27.96 4.29
C SER A 661 32.20 27.55 5.69
N ALA A 662 33.11 27.54 6.67
CA ALA A 662 32.80 27.13 8.04
C ALA A 662 31.70 27.96 8.71
N ALA A 663 31.55 29.23 8.31
CA ALA A 663 30.53 30.13 8.87
C ALA A 663 29.12 29.68 8.48
N GLU A 664 28.96 29.07 7.32
CA GLU A 664 27.68 28.55 6.82
C GLU A 664 27.24 27.24 7.49
N PHE A 665 28.02 26.71 8.44
CA PHE A 665 27.70 25.48 9.18
C PHE A 665 27.77 25.65 10.70
N SER A 666 28.26 26.79 11.19
CA SER A 666 28.57 26.99 12.60
C SER A 666 28.06 28.30 13.20
N ASP A 667 27.34 29.12 12.41
CA ASP A 667 26.68 30.29 12.96
C ASP A 667 25.55 29.89 13.92
N VAL A 668 25.00 30.90 14.61
CA VAL A 668 23.90 30.71 15.56
C VAL A 668 22.67 30.09 14.89
N SER A 669 22.39 30.43 13.63
CA SER A 669 21.22 29.92 12.90
C SER A 669 21.35 28.43 12.60
N GLU A 670 22.52 27.99 12.17
CA GLU A 670 22.83 26.60 11.87
C GLU A 670 22.93 25.75 13.13
N MET A 671 23.47 26.28 14.23
CA MET A 671 23.49 25.57 15.51
C MET A 671 22.07 25.35 16.06
N ARG A 672 21.17 26.33 15.89
CA ARG A 672 19.73 26.15 16.19
C ARG A 672 19.10 25.12 15.28
N ALA A 673 19.32 25.20 13.97
CA ALA A 673 18.74 24.27 13.00
C ALA A 673 19.22 22.84 13.25
N LEU A 674 20.50 22.65 13.56
CA LEU A 674 21.06 21.36 13.96
C LEU A 674 20.37 20.83 15.22
N ALA A 675 20.23 21.66 16.25
CA ALA A 675 19.55 21.29 17.49
C ALA A 675 18.07 20.92 17.26
N GLU A 676 17.40 21.57 16.32
CA GLU A 676 16.02 21.28 15.96
C GLU A 676 15.89 19.96 15.18
N LEU A 677 16.88 19.60 14.36
CA LEU A 677 16.93 18.35 13.60
C LEU A 677 17.24 17.12 14.47
N ILE A 678 18.25 17.20 15.33
CA ILE A 678 18.76 16.02 16.09
C ILE A 678 18.28 16.00 17.55
N GLY A 679 17.71 17.10 18.03
CA GLY A 679 17.11 17.22 19.37
C GLY A 679 18.10 17.00 20.52
N PRO A 680 17.60 16.92 21.77
CA PRO A 680 18.43 16.71 22.95
C PRO A 680 19.24 15.40 22.91
N TYR A 681 18.67 14.31 22.36
CA TYR A 681 19.36 13.02 22.25
C TYR A 681 20.56 13.09 21.30
N GLY A 682 20.37 13.65 20.11
CA GLY A 682 21.45 13.78 19.14
C GLY A 682 22.49 14.81 19.56
N MET A 683 22.08 15.90 20.20
CA MET A 683 23.01 16.90 20.76
C MET A 683 23.83 16.33 21.92
N LYS A 684 23.23 15.47 22.77
CA LYS A 684 23.98 14.71 23.80
C LYS A 684 25.00 13.78 23.16
N PHE A 685 24.61 13.04 22.13
CA PHE A 685 25.53 12.16 21.39
C PHE A 685 26.68 12.94 20.75
N LEU A 686 26.41 14.08 20.09
CA LEU A 686 27.44 14.99 19.57
C LEU A 686 28.37 15.45 20.70
N SER A 687 27.80 15.89 21.81
CA SER A 687 28.51 16.29 23.03
C SER A 687 29.46 15.20 23.52
N ASP A 688 29.00 13.96 23.63
CA ASP A 688 29.77 12.85 24.18
C ASP A 688 30.96 12.49 23.28
N ASN A 689 30.76 12.52 21.95
CA ASN A 689 31.85 12.32 21.00
C ASN A 689 32.87 13.47 21.05
N LEU A 690 32.43 14.73 21.19
CA LEU A 690 33.34 15.86 21.41
C LEU A 690 34.16 15.67 22.68
N MET A 691 33.53 15.24 23.78
CA MET A 691 34.23 14.99 25.06
C MET A 691 35.21 13.82 24.97
N TRP A 692 34.90 12.79 24.17
CA TRP A 692 35.83 11.71 23.89
C TRP A 692 37.13 12.21 23.24
N HIS A 693 37.03 13.09 22.24
CA HIS A 693 38.21 13.73 21.63
C HIS A 693 38.98 14.61 22.63
N VAL A 694 38.29 15.35 23.49
CA VAL A 694 38.94 16.13 24.58
C VAL A 694 39.72 15.21 25.51
N SER A 695 39.13 14.08 25.94
CA SER A 695 39.81 13.11 26.81
C SER A 695 41.06 12.53 26.16
N SER A 696 41.02 12.25 24.86
CA SER A 696 42.20 11.81 24.09
C SER A 696 43.32 12.86 24.13
N GLN A 697 43.00 14.15 23.94
CA GLN A 697 43.99 15.23 24.07
C GLN A 697 44.53 15.38 25.49
N VAL A 698 43.68 15.20 26.50
CA VAL A 698 44.06 15.28 27.91
C VAL A 698 44.97 14.12 28.31
N ALA A 699 44.74 12.90 27.82
CA ALA A 699 45.61 11.76 28.06
C ALA A 699 47.04 12.03 27.55
N GLU A 700 47.16 12.61 26.35
CA GLU A 700 48.44 13.03 25.77
C GLU A 700 49.11 14.15 26.59
N LEU A 701 48.34 15.12 27.10
CA LEU A 701 48.83 16.17 27.99
C LEU A 701 49.33 15.61 29.32
N LYS A 702 48.65 14.62 29.90
CA LYS A 702 49.09 13.93 31.13
C LYS A 702 50.43 13.23 30.92
N VAL A 703 50.65 12.59 29.77
CA VAL A 703 51.94 11.96 29.43
C VAL A 703 53.05 13.01 29.34
N GLY A 704 52.83 14.11 28.64
CA GLY A 704 53.80 15.22 28.54
C GLY A 704 54.12 15.85 29.91
N THR A 705 53.12 15.97 30.78
CA THR A 705 53.27 16.54 32.13
C THR A 705 54.02 15.61 33.06
N ARG A 706 53.76 14.30 33.03
CA ARG A 706 54.51 13.29 33.80
C ARG A 706 55.99 13.27 33.39
N GLY A 707 56.28 13.40 32.09
CA GLY A 707 57.65 13.51 31.59
C GLY A 707 58.39 14.76 32.09
N TRP A 708 57.71 15.91 32.15
CA TRP A 708 58.30 17.14 32.69
C TRP A 708 58.48 17.11 34.21
N GLY A 709 57.53 16.54 34.95
CA GLY A 709 57.61 16.41 36.41
C GLY A 709 58.86 15.64 36.89
N GLN A 710 59.41 14.75 36.07
CA GLN A 710 60.68 14.05 36.35
C GLN A 710 61.94 14.89 36.07
N VAL A 711 61.84 15.94 35.26
CA VAL A 711 62.94 16.78 34.78
C VAL A 711 62.89 18.20 35.38
N TRP A 712 61.94 18.46 36.27
CA TRP A 712 61.59 19.82 36.67
C TRP A 712 62.75 20.55 37.39
N ALA A 713 63.21 21.65 36.79
CA ALA A 713 64.09 22.64 37.40
C ALA A 713 63.42 24.03 37.30
N PRO A 714 63.51 24.91 38.32
CA PRO A 714 62.73 26.16 38.39
C PRO A 714 63.01 27.21 37.29
N SER A 715 63.97 26.97 36.39
CA SER A 715 64.53 27.99 35.49
C SER A 715 64.70 27.56 34.03
N SER A 716 64.21 26.38 33.61
CA SER A 716 64.30 25.93 32.21
C SER A 716 62.93 26.01 31.50
N PRO A 717 62.89 26.45 30.22
CA PRO A 717 61.66 26.36 29.43
C PRO A 717 61.30 24.88 29.27
N PRO A 718 60.03 24.49 29.42
CA PRO A 718 59.64 23.10 29.36
C PRO A 718 59.89 22.52 27.95
N PRO A 719 60.48 21.32 27.82
CA PRO A 719 60.60 20.63 26.55
C PRO A 719 59.18 20.36 25.99
N ALA A 720 58.96 20.68 24.71
CA ALA A 720 57.67 20.52 24.01
C ALA A 720 56.52 21.45 24.45
N ALA A 721 56.82 22.66 24.92
CA ALA A 721 55.83 23.71 25.20
C ALA A 721 54.85 23.97 24.04
N ASP A 722 55.33 23.94 22.79
CA ASP A 722 54.50 24.13 21.59
C ASP A 722 53.44 23.04 21.44
N ASN A 723 53.74 21.80 21.83
CA ASN A 723 52.77 20.70 21.77
C ASN A 723 51.69 20.86 22.85
N VAL A 724 52.06 21.32 24.05
CA VAL A 724 51.10 21.59 25.13
C VAL A 724 50.15 22.71 24.72
N LEU A 725 50.69 23.81 24.18
CA LEU A 725 49.89 24.93 23.69
C LEU A 725 48.96 24.50 22.55
N LYS A 726 49.47 23.79 21.53
CA LYS A 726 48.63 23.27 20.43
C LYS A 726 47.49 22.38 20.92
N ARG A 727 47.76 21.44 21.83
CA ARG A 727 46.72 20.55 22.39
C ARG A 727 45.70 21.31 23.24
N MET A 728 46.14 22.28 24.04
CA MET A 728 45.23 23.14 24.81
C MET A 728 44.37 24.04 23.93
N THR A 729 44.90 24.47 22.78
CA THR A 729 44.15 25.19 21.75
C THR A 729 43.09 24.30 21.09
N ILE A 730 43.42 23.06 20.72
CA ILE A 730 42.46 22.09 20.17
C ILE A 730 41.33 21.81 21.17
N ILE A 731 41.66 21.60 22.45
CA ILE A 731 40.66 21.43 23.51
C ILE A 731 39.75 22.66 23.59
N GLY A 732 40.33 23.87 23.54
CA GLY A 732 39.59 25.12 23.53
C GLY A 732 38.63 25.25 22.35
N GLU A 733 39.05 24.85 21.15
CA GLU A 733 38.21 24.87 19.95
C GLU A 733 37.02 23.93 20.07
N ILE A 734 37.25 22.69 20.51
CA ILE A 734 36.20 21.68 20.72
C ILE A 734 35.19 22.16 21.77
N LEU A 735 35.67 22.71 22.89
CA LEU A 735 34.80 23.25 23.95
C LEU A 735 34.02 24.47 23.49
N SER A 736 34.61 25.32 22.65
CA SER A 736 33.93 26.50 22.10
C SER A 736 32.84 26.09 21.11
N PHE A 737 33.10 25.09 20.26
CA PHE A 737 32.08 24.51 19.39
C PHE A 737 30.93 23.90 20.20
N ARG A 738 31.25 23.12 21.24
CA ARG A 738 30.25 22.58 22.18
C ARG A 738 29.41 23.69 22.81
N ALA A 739 30.01 24.78 23.26
CA ALA A 739 29.29 25.89 23.88
C ALA A 739 28.29 26.53 22.90
N MET A 740 28.67 26.70 21.63
CA MET A 740 27.75 27.20 20.60
C MET A 740 26.62 26.21 20.29
N ALA A 741 26.92 24.91 20.22
CA ALA A 741 25.91 23.87 20.05
C ALA A 741 24.91 23.82 21.23
N GLN A 742 25.40 23.92 22.48
CA GLN A 742 24.57 23.96 23.68
C GLN A 742 23.72 25.22 23.76
N GLN A 743 24.25 26.37 23.34
CA GLN A 743 23.48 27.61 23.23
C GLN A 743 22.34 27.49 22.20
N GLY A 744 22.62 26.89 21.03
CA GLY A 744 21.60 26.59 20.03
C GLY A 744 20.51 25.67 20.58
N LEU A 745 20.90 24.60 21.31
CA LEU A 745 19.96 23.69 21.98
C LEU A 745 19.10 24.40 23.01
N ARG A 746 19.68 25.24 23.87
CA ARG A 746 18.94 25.98 24.89
C ARG A 746 17.84 26.84 24.27
N GLU A 747 18.15 27.54 23.21
CA GLU A 747 17.20 28.43 22.54
C GLU A 747 16.05 27.64 21.90
N VAL A 748 16.36 26.54 21.20
CA VAL A 748 15.34 25.64 20.63
C VAL A 748 14.48 25.02 21.74
N PHE A 749 15.08 24.51 22.81
CA PHE A 749 14.36 23.86 23.90
C PHE A 749 13.50 24.84 24.71
N SER A 750 13.96 26.09 24.88
CA SER A 750 13.17 27.16 25.50
C SER A 750 11.94 27.55 24.69
N HIS A 751 12.02 27.47 23.36
CA HIS A 751 10.91 27.75 22.48
C HIS A 751 9.89 26.59 22.43
N HIS A 752 10.36 25.35 22.30
CA HIS A 752 9.49 24.17 22.15
C HIS A 752 8.94 23.64 23.49
N CYS A 753 9.71 23.75 24.57
CA CYS A 753 9.40 23.16 25.89
C CYS A 753 9.51 24.19 27.04
N PRO A 754 8.84 25.36 26.97
CA PRO A 754 9.00 26.42 27.97
C PRO A 754 8.60 25.98 29.39
N PHE A 755 7.62 25.08 29.52
CA PHE A 755 7.14 24.56 30.80
C PHE A 755 8.13 23.60 31.47
N LEU A 756 9.04 22.98 30.71
CA LEU A 756 10.11 22.15 31.26
C LEU A 756 11.34 22.99 31.61
N MET A 757 11.63 24.04 30.83
CA MET A 757 12.81 24.89 31.05
C MET A 757 12.79 25.63 32.40
N GLY A 758 11.67 26.26 32.76
CA GLY A 758 11.59 27.02 34.02
C GLY A 758 11.95 26.20 35.27
N PRO A 759 11.37 24.99 35.46
CA PRO A 759 11.77 24.10 36.53
C PRO A 759 13.24 23.64 36.48
N ILE A 760 13.80 23.37 35.30
CA ILE A 760 15.20 22.93 35.17
C ILE A 760 16.17 24.06 35.54
N GLU A 761 15.89 25.30 35.10
CA GLU A 761 16.68 26.48 35.48
C GLU A 761 16.59 26.73 37.00
N CYS A 762 15.40 26.60 37.58
CA CYS A 762 15.24 26.73 39.03
C CYS A 762 16.04 25.68 39.79
N LEU A 763 16.08 24.42 39.31
CA LEU A 763 16.89 23.36 39.94
C LEU A 763 18.39 23.71 39.96
N THR A 764 18.90 24.37 38.92
CA THR A 764 20.30 24.82 38.91
C THR A 764 20.58 25.93 39.92
N ASP A 765 19.60 26.79 40.20
CA ASP A 765 19.73 27.87 41.20
C ASP A 765 19.74 27.35 42.65
N VAL A 766 19.20 26.14 42.90
CA VAL A 766 19.20 25.51 44.23
C VAL A 766 20.55 24.89 44.60
N VAL A 767 21.45 24.69 43.63
CA VAL A 767 22.76 24.08 43.86
C VAL A 767 23.64 25.04 44.66
N THR A 768 23.96 24.65 45.90
CA THR A 768 24.92 25.35 46.78
C THR A 768 26.22 24.57 46.87
N PRO A 769 27.36 25.19 47.23
CA PRO A 769 28.64 24.49 47.41
C PRO A 769 28.61 23.39 48.49
N ASP A 770 27.61 23.39 49.38
CA ASP A 770 27.41 22.36 50.42
C ASP A 770 26.57 21.16 49.93
N THR A 771 26.10 21.19 48.67
CA THR A 771 25.28 20.12 48.08
C THR A 771 26.16 18.92 47.75
N ASP A 772 25.64 17.72 48.00
CA ASP A 772 26.31 16.48 47.61
C ASP A 772 26.73 16.50 46.13
N ILE A 773 27.96 16.09 45.87
CA ILE A 773 28.58 16.13 44.55
C ILE A 773 27.84 15.25 43.54
N GLN A 774 27.40 14.05 43.92
CA GLN A 774 26.69 13.15 43.02
C GLN A 774 25.32 13.71 42.66
N VAL A 775 24.64 14.34 43.63
CA VAL A 775 23.38 15.05 43.40
C VAL A 775 23.61 16.25 42.48
N THR A 776 24.67 17.02 42.71
CA THR A 776 25.06 18.18 41.87
C THR A 776 25.33 17.76 40.43
N LEU A 777 26.09 16.68 40.21
CA LEU A 777 26.37 16.14 38.88
C LEU A 777 25.09 15.64 38.19
N SER A 778 24.15 15.04 38.92
CA SER A 778 22.86 14.60 38.38
C SER A 778 21.99 15.78 37.93
N ILE A 779 21.96 16.86 38.72
CA ILE A 779 21.25 18.10 38.36
C ILE A 779 21.91 18.75 37.14
N PHE A 780 23.24 18.82 37.09
CA PHE A 780 23.97 19.36 35.94
C PHE A 780 23.85 18.48 34.69
N GLU A 781 23.72 17.15 34.82
CA GLU A 781 23.45 16.28 33.67
C GLU A 781 22.10 16.64 33.04
N LEU A 782 21.05 16.80 33.86
CA LEU A 782 19.75 17.25 33.38
C LEU A 782 19.81 18.65 32.76
N ALA A 783 20.48 19.60 33.41
CA ALA A 783 20.59 20.97 32.95
C ALA A 783 21.37 21.07 31.62
N SER A 784 22.50 20.35 31.51
CA SER A 784 23.30 20.29 30.28
C SER A 784 22.56 19.60 29.13
N ALA A 785 21.71 18.61 29.41
CA ALA A 785 20.84 18.00 28.40
C ALA A 785 19.78 18.97 27.86
N ALA A 786 19.48 20.06 28.60
CA ALA A 786 18.59 21.14 28.19
C ALA A 786 19.33 22.36 27.60
N GLY A 787 20.66 22.29 27.42
CA GLY A 787 21.46 23.41 26.91
C GLY A 787 21.88 24.44 27.95
N ILE A 788 21.60 24.23 29.23
CA ILE A 788 21.92 25.20 30.28
C ILE A 788 23.42 25.11 30.61
N PRO A 789 24.16 26.24 30.58
CA PRO A 789 25.58 26.24 30.90
C PRO A 789 25.78 25.91 32.37
N CYS A 790 26.50 24.82 32.65
CA CYS A 790 26.80 24.37 34.00
C CYS A 790 28.18 24.85 34.45
N GLU A 791 28.37 25.01 35.76
CA GLU A 791 29.70 25.30 36.29
C GLU A 791 30.64 24.11 36.12
N ILE A 792 30.18 22.90 36.45
CA ILE A 792 30.94 21.67 36.21
C ILE A 792 30.25 20.94 35.05
N ASP A 793 31.00 20.60 34.01
CA ASP A 793 30.46 19.84 32.87
C ASP A 793 30.43 18.34 33.21
N PRO A 794 29.25 17.75 33.37
CA PRO A 794 29.11 16.35 33.78
C PRO A 794 29.61 15.38 32.70
N ALA A 795 29.46 15.71 31.41
CA ALA A 795 29.92 14.85 30.33
C ALA A 795 31.45 14.79 30.32
N LEU A 796 32.12 15.93 30.54
CA LEU A 796 33.57 15.98 30.66
C LEU A 796 34.08 15.19 31.88
N VAL A 797 33.43 15.36 33.04
CA VAL A 797 33.77 14.60 34.27
C VAL A 797 33.66 13.09 34.01
N ASN A 798 32.58 12.64 33.40
CA ASN A 798 32.35 11.21 33.11
C ASN A 798 33.42 10.63 32.19
N VAL A 799 33.76 11.31 31.10
CA VAL A 799 34.79 10.82 30.17
C VAL A 799 36.17 10.82 30.84
N LEU A 800 36.51 11.84 31.61
CA LEU A 800 37.80 11.89 32.31
C LEU A 800 37.91 10.87 33.44
N ALA A 801 36.82 10.58 34.15
CA ALA A 801 36.77 9.52 35.15
C ALA A 801 37.02 8.15 34.53
N SER A 802 36.52 7.92 33.31
CA SER A 802 36.79 6.68 32.54
C SER A 802 38.23 6.58 32.02
N SER A 803 38.96 7.70 31.95
CA SER A 803 40.36 7.75 31.48
C SER A 803 41.42 7.47 32.56
N LYS A 804 41.00 7.06 33.77
CA LYS A 804 41.92 6.67 34.85
C LYS A 804 42.77 5.47 34.38
N THR A 805 44.09 5.60 34.47
CA THR A 805 45.00 4.48 34.17
C THR A 805 45.04 3.54 35.37
N ASP A 806 44.68 2.27 35.15
CA ASP A 806 44.75 1.20 36.15
C ASP A 806 46.15 1.17 36.77
N GLY A 807 46.26 1.57 38.04
CA GLY A 807 47.50 1.52 38.83
C GLY A 807 48.13 2.85 39.24
N SER A 808 47.57 4.01 38.90
CA SER A 808 48.04 5.31 39.42
C SER A 808 47.37 5.69 40.75
N SER A 809 48.14 6.25 41.70
CA SER A 809 47.58 6.68 42.99
C SER A 809 46.75 7.96 42.81
N PRO A 810 45.64 8.14 43.56
CA PRO A 810 44.80 9.34 43.45
C PRO A 810 45.59 10.65 43.71
N GLU A 811 46.59 10.60 44.58
CA GLU A 811 47.49 11.73 44.82
C GLU A 811 48.40 12.06 43.63
N GLU A 812 48.84 11.08 42.85
CA GLU A 812 49.65 11.31 41.64
C GLU A 812 48.84 11.97 40.55
N ASP A 813 47.60 11.53 40.33
CA ASP A 813 46.72 12.17 39.36
C ASP A 813 46.35 13.61 39.75
N TYR A 814 46.15 13.87 41.04
CA TYR A 814 46.00 15.24 41.55
C TYR A 814 47.26 16.09 41.31
N LYS A 815 48.45 15.55 41.60
CA LYS A 815 49.72 16.24 41.33
C LYS A 815 49.91 16.54 39.85
N VAL A 816 49.59 15.60 38.96
CA VAL A 816 49.67 15.78 37.50
C VAL A 816 48.70 16.87 37.03
N ALA A 817 47.49 16.93 37.59
CA ALA A 817 46.54 18.00 37.29
C ALA A 817 47.06 19.39 37.71
N CYS A 818 47.62 19.51 38.91
CA CYS A 818 48.24 20.75 39.37
C CYS A 818 49.45 21.15 38.51
N LEU A 819 50.31 20.20 38.14
CA LEU A 819 51.48 20.47 37.29
C LEU A 819 51.09 20.87 35.87
N LEU A 820 50.00 20.33 35.32
CA LEU A 820 49.49 20.73 34.00
C LEU A 820 49.13 22.22 33.97
N LEU A 821 48.50 22.73 35.03
CA LEU A 821 48.17 24.17 35.14
C LEU A 821 49.42 25.05 35.17
N VAL A 822 50.45 24.61 35.91
CA VAL A 822 51.74 25.31 35.96
C VAL A 822 52.42 25.27 34.60
N PHE A 823 52.42 24.12 33.92
CA PHE A 823 53.00 23.95 32.59
C PHE A 823 52.36 24.92 31.60
N VAL A 824 51.02 24.95 31.52
CA VAL A 824 50.32 25.90 30.63
C VAL A 824 50.70 27.35 30.96
N ALA A 825 50.71 27.72 32.24
CA ALA A 825 51.03 29.08 32.67
C ALA A 825 52.43 29.54 32.25
N VAL A 826 53.44 28.67 32.34
CA VAL A 826 54.82 29.01 31.92
C VAL A 826 55.03 28.97 30.41
N SER A 827 54.15 28.28 29.67
CA SER A 827 54.21 28.20 28.20
C SER A 827 53.51 29.37 27.49
N LEU A 828 52.50 30.01 28.10
CA LEU A 828 51.76 31.13 27.48
C LEU A 828 52.63 32.26 26.89
N PRO A 829 53.73 32.71 27.51
CA PRO A 829 54.56 33.78 26.94
C PRO A 829 55.17 33.45 25.58
N LEU A 830 55.31 32.17 25.23
CA LEU A 830 55.84 31.74 23.92
C LEU A 830 54.92 32.17 22.77
N LEU A 831 53.61 32.29 23.02
CA LEU A 831 52.62 32.71 22.01
C LEU A 831 52.85 34.13 21.52
N ALA A 832 53.45 35.01 22.35
CA ALA A 832 53.78 36.38 21.95
C ALA A 832 54.85 36.44 20.85
N SER A 833 55.60 35.35 20.64
CA SER A 833 56.58 35.25 19.55
C SER A 833 56.00 34.71 18.24
N ASP A 834 54.77 34.17 18.26
CA ASP A 834 54.10 33.65 17.09
C ASP A 834 53.38 34.78 16.33
N PRO A 835 53.72 35.05 15.05
CA PRO A 835 53.04 36.06 14.24
C PRO A 835 51.56 35.76 14.00
N ALA A 836 51.10 34.53 14.21
CA ALA A 836 49.69 34.19 14.13
C ALA A 836 48.91 34.65 15.39
N SER A 837 49.54 34.88 16.54
CA SER A 837 48.88 35.34 17.78
C SER A 837 48.51 36.84 17.78
N ILE A 838 48.46 37.48 16.61
CA ILE A 838 48.08 38.89 16.49
C ILE A 838 46.56 39.00 16.62
N TYR A 839 46.12 39.84 17.56
CA TYR A 839 44.70 40.14 17.77
C TYR A 839 44.13 40.91 16.59
N ASN A 840 43.09 40.35 15.97
CA ASN A 840 42.30 40.99 14.93
C ASN A 840 40.99 41.53 15.51
N THR A 841 40.72 42.80 15.22
CA THR A 841 39.51 43.51 15.67
C THR A 841 38.25 43.09 14.90
N GLU A 842 38.39 42.60 13.66
CA GLU A 842 37.24 42.19 12.84
C GLU A 842 36.63 40.85 13.28
N THR A 843 37.46 39.92 13.75
CA THR A 843 37.02 38.62 14.27
C THR A 843 36.77 38.65 15.78
N ASP A 844 37.13 39.74 16.45
CA ASP A 844 37.31 39.83 17.91
C ASP A 844 38.10 38.60 18.41
N GLY A 845 39.30 38.38 17.87
CA GLY A 845 40.09 37.18 18.11
C GLY A 845 41.45 37.20 17.41
N GLU A 846 42.37 36.32 17.80
CA GLU A 846 43.70 36.19 17.18
C GLU A 846 43.66 35.27 15.94
N ALA A 847 44.61 35.43 15.00
CA ALA A 847 44.69 34.57 13.80
C ALA A 847 45.18 33.15 14.12
N ALA A 848 45.90 32.97 15.23
CA ALA A 848 46.10 31.72 15.93
C ALA A 848 44.95 31.52 16.91
N PRO A 849 44.44 30.29 17.11
CA PRO A 849 43.30 30.05 17.98
C PRO A 849 43.59 30.19 19.48
N CYS A 850 44.61 30.96 19.89
CA CYS A 850 45.06 31.10 21.27
C CYS A 850 43.97 31.61 22.24
N ARG A 851 42.97 32.37 21.75
CA ARG A 851 41.83 32.81 22.56
C ARG A 851 40.90 31.66 22.95
N SER A 852 40.90 30.53 22.21
CA SER A 852 40.20 29.30 22.63
C SER A 852 40.80 28.71 23.90
N MET A 853 42.05 29.06 24.27
CA MET A 853 42.59 28.66 25.57
C MET A 853 41.89 29.37 26.73
N ALA A 854 41.23 30.52 26.51
CA ALA A 854 40.41 31.15 27.54
C ALA A 854 39.16 30.31 27.90
N SER A 855 38.69 29.42 27.01
CA SER A 855 37.67 28.40 27.33
C SER A 855 38.26 27.06 27.78
N SER A 856 39.59 26.89 27.87
CA SER A 856 40.23 25.70 28.45
C SER A 856 40.94 25.96 29.79
N ILE A 857 41.38 27.19 30.07
CA ILE A 857 42.14 27.58 31.28
C ILE A 857 41.27 27.76 32.54
N PRO A 858 40.10 28.43 32.52
CA PRO A 858 39.16 28.44 33.65
C PRO A 858 38.63 27.04 33.95
N TRP A 859 38.55 26.20 32.92
CA TRP A 859 38.19 24.79 33.03
C TRP A 859 39.30 23.97 33.67
N GLY A 860 40.57 24.29 33.43
CA GLY A 860 41.72 23.77 34.19
C GLY A 860 41.65 24.08 35.70
N LYS A 861 41.19 25.28 36.08
CA LYS A 861 40.91 25.62 37.50
C LYS A 861 39.74 24.80 38.08
N ARG A 862 38.71 24.54 37.27
CA ARG A 862 37.61 23.60 37.61
C ARG A 862 38.04 22.13 37.56
N TRP A 863 39.12 21.80 36.86
CA TRP A 863 39.78 20.48 36.83
C TRP A 863 40.47 20.18 38.15
N GLY A 864 41.13 21.19 38.76
CA GLY A 864 41.61 21.11 40.15
C GLY A 864 40.47 20.91 41.15
N GLY A 865 39.31 21.54 40.92
CA GLY A 865 38.06 21.31 41.65
C GLY A 865 37.44 19.92 41.41
N GLY A 866 37.52 19.42 40.18
CA GLY A 866 37.09 18.08 39.77
C GLY A 866 37.97 16.97 40.35
N CYS A 867 39.27 17.22 40.50
CA CYS A 867 40.16 16.31 41.21
C CYS A 867 39.94 16.32 42.72
N SER A 868 39.50 17.43 43.35
CA SER A 868 39.01 17.39 44.74
C SER A 868 37.66 16.67 44.87
N VAL A 869 36.78 16.81 43.88
CA VAL A 869 35.50 16.08 43.74
C VAL A 869 35.68 14.57 43.49
N LEU A 870 36.77 14.15 42.86
CA LEU A 870 37.17 12.75 42.71
C LEU A 870 38.01 12.24 43.90
N HIS A 871 38.39 13.12 44.82
CA HIS A 871 39.16 12.82 46.03
C HIS A 871 38.28 12.60 47.26
N GLU A 872 37.11 13.25 47.30
CA GLU A 872 35.95 12.92 48.16
C GLU A 872 35.12 11.79 47.52
#